data_AF-A0A0E9NK14-F1
#
_entry.id   AF-A0A0E9NK14-F1
#
_cell.length_a   1.000
_cell.length_b   1.000
_cell.length_c   1.000
_cell.angle_alpha   90.00
_cell.angle_beta   90.00
_cell.angle_gamma   90.00
#
_symmetry.space_group_name_H-M   'P 1'
#
loop_
_entity.id
_entity.type
_entity.pdbx_description
1 polymer ?
#
loop_
_entity_poly.entity_id
_entity_poly.type
_entity_poly.pdbx_seq_one_letter_code
_entity_poly.pdbx_strand_id
1 'polypeptide(L)'
;MENIISEVVKRSSSGPASSTNGTGGNNGGNNGAKAAMAALSFEYAKLVNYSFSLAVLIFTVVYAYRLLTLRLSGTPSSKMGSVRRVVRTPGVVWRRWMMRTTRVGKVGLWVACVVYLGLNLLFVLNETGGTDLKRVAKRFGRIAAANFPPLFFLSMKNSPLALFMGLSHEKANVLHRWVGRAMLLYVFLHTVLYSYLYTSQGQPERLKKTTNVIGFVGFAACIFLSFGSVRWLRNRFYESFYLVHLAMAGVMLGASWKHDKSCVVWVKASIGIICLDRVFRWMRIGVGAPFRKASVETYPGGIVVLRIEKPKGLSVMRRWAPGSHCFLSLPALAPGQGHPFTIMSTSEDDSIDILIRARSGATGTLYKKALAGAQTVPVCVDGPYGHCAAFHRYETVLLIAGGTGITFSITVARDLVRRRVAQTGIYTKRVKFIWVITNRAHLSWVRNELAGMLADAPNDFLDVEIRVTREQALVAEHPEKKPQLLPEAREVTSSASLDTESTADESREGDVTEVPSSTEGSLLSLTDKEGISQFASYVCFGRPNVLALVEMAVAEASELGRMAVGVCGPSTLSDEVANAVSANMTADREIDTFVESFGCGVQVTAARNTPTEGGNKCNDDKADSSKQLKMCRLLIYKGKRKMLLADLITRPQHSIINQSFDSRLRIDTRRPINGDGFGVGYYTQDPSSPDPEIGSGPCIFTAITPAWNNLNLARLAEKTKSALVFAHVRASTAGILAEVNCHPWSFGSLMWMHNGNIAAFPKIKRRLQTALRDQYFLHVAGNTDSEWAFALFLNCLHDSGHDPASSPASGFGPEVLRKAMLATVDLLKAWTKEAQEGEDEDEREPSMMNFAVTDGESVVCTRYITSRTQEAASLYFSSGSSFHEYKPGGHYRMERRDRGQDIVLVASEPLTFERADWVTVPNNSCLTIRNQMVLLHPIIDEYYTEPAMPRSSEHAESHGLHGADVKAHIDAELGLDCAESPLRTSFVAVVPEIDTQDLP
;
A
#
# COMPACT_ATOMS: atom_id res chain seq x y z
N MET A 1 20.36 -46.90 -20.65
CA MET A 1 20.75 -47.02 -19.22
C MET A 1 21.00 -48.48 -18.88
N GLU A 2 20.09 -49.40 -19.24
CA GLU A 2 20.27 -50.85 -19.07
C GLU A 2 21.51 -51.42 -19.78
N ASN A 3 21.78 -51.02 -21.03
CA ASN A 3 22.99 -51.48 -21.74
C ASN A 3 24.30 -51.07 -21.05
N ILE A 4 24.31 -49.93 -20.35
CA ILE A 4 25.48 -49.43 -19.62
C ILE A 4 25.68 -50.24 -18.33
N ILE A 5 24.58 -50.62 -17.66
CA ILE A 5 24.59 -51.47 -16.47
C ILE A 5 25.07 -52.89 -16.85
N SER A 6 24.63 -53.42 -17.99
CA SER A 6 25.06 -54.70 -18.55
C SER A 6 26.57 -54.76 -18.82
N GLU A 7 27.13 -53.71 -19.43
CA GLU A 7 28.56 -53.66 -19.79
C GLU A 7 29.48 -53.61 -18.56
N VAL A 8 29.03 -52.97 -17.47
CA VAL A 8 29.76 -52.83 -16.21
C VAL A 8 29.78 -54.15 -15.43
N VAL A 9 28.68 -54.91 -15.45
CA VAL A 9 28.62 -56.24 -14.83
C VAL A 9 29.54 -57.22 -15.57
N LYS A 10 29.53 -57.21 -16.91
CA LYS A 10 30.41 -58.08 -17.73
C LYS A 10 31.91 -57.84 -17.52
N ARG A 11 32.33 -56.61 -17.21
CA ARG A 11 33.75 -56.29 -16.95
C ARG A 11 34.20 -56.61 -15.52
N SER A 12 33.25 -56.79 -14.59
CA SER A 12 33.55 -57.17 -13.20
C SER A 12 33.81 -58.67 -13.02
N SER A 13 33.37 -59.50 -13.97
CA SER A 13 33.41 -60.97 -13.88
C SER A 13 34.57 -61.64 -14.63
N SER A 14 35.46 -60.89 -15.30
CA SER A 14 36.56 -61.46 -16.08
C SER A 14 37.93 -60.88 -15.70
N GLY A 15 38.56 -61.50 -14.70
CA GLY A 15 39.98 -61.32 -14.35
C GLY A 15 40.61 -62.69 -14.01
N PRO A 16 41.85 -62.99 -14.45
CA PRO A 16 42.35 -64.35 -14.59
C PRO A 16 42.82 -64.96 -13.27
N ALA A 17 42.62 -66.27 -13.13
CA ALA A 17 43.14 -67.09 -12.04
C ALA A 17 44.64 -67.34 -12.23
N SER A 18 45.46 -66.97 -11.25
CA SER A 18 46.80 -67.52 -11.07
C SER A 18 47.08 -67.81 -9.59
N SER A 19 47.61 -69.00 -9.38
CA SER A 19 47.95 -69.65 -8.12
C SER A 19 49.13 -68.99 -7.40
N THR A 20 49.09 -68.91 -6.06
CA THR A 20 50.23 -69.21 -5.17
C THR A 20 49.79 -69.17 -3.70
N ASN A 21 50.27 -70.15 -2.92
CA ASN A 21 50.06 -70.30 -1.48
C ASN A 21 50.70 -69.17 -0.68
N GLY A 22 50.03 -68.72 0.39
CA GLY A 22 50.65 -67.87 1.41
C GLY A 22 49.64 -67.05 2.22
N THR A 23 49.60 -67.34 3.52
CA THR A 23 48.91 -66.65 4.62
C THR A 23 48.73 -65.12 4.47
N GLY A 24 47.52 -64.61 4.70
CA GLY A 24 47.32 -63.21 5.12
C GLY A 24 46.03 -62.54 4.67
N GLY A 25 45.19 -62.16 5.65
CA GLY A 25 44.41 -60.91 5.64
C GLY A 25 43.27 -60.76 4.61
N ASN A 26 42.05 -60.98 5.09
CA ASN A 26 40.79 -60.63 4.43
C ASN A 26 40.72 -59.12 4.09
N ASN A 27 41.11 -58.71 2.88
CA ASN A 27 40.99 -57.30 2.42
C ASN A 27 40.62 -57.12 0.93
N GLY A 28 40.21 -58.19 0.23
CA GLY A 28 39.94 -58.18 -1.22
C GLY A 28 38.62 -57.53 -1.65
N GLY A 29 37.54 -57.69 -0.87
CA GLY A 29 36.20 -57.20 -1.24
C GLY A 29 36.04 -55.68 -1.21
N ASN A 30 36.84 -54.98 -0.40
CA ASN A 30 36.71 -53.54 -0.19
C ASN A 30 37.38 -52.71 -1.31
N ASN A 31 38.28 -53.31 -2.09
CA ASN A 31 39.02 -52.60 -3.15
C ASN A 31 38.24 -52.54 -4.48
N GLY A 32 37.48 -53.60 -4.82
CA GLY A 32 36.62 -53.62 -6.01
C GLY A 32 35.43 -52.66 -5.90
N ALA A 33 34.78 -52.60 -4.74
CA ALA A 33 33.71 -51.64 -4.47
C ALA A 33 34.24 -50.20 -4.45
N LYS A 34 35.42 -49.94 -3.87
CA LYS A 34 36.05 -48.61 -3.91
C LYS A 34 36.44 -48.19 -5.34
N ALA A 35 36.87 -49.11 -6.19
CA ALA A 35 37.20 -48.83 -7.59
C ALA A 35 35.95 -48.56 -8.44
N ALA A 36 34.89 -49.34 -8.29
CA ALA A 36 33.59 -49.12 -8.94
C ALA A 36 32.94 -47.79 -8.51
N MET A 37 33.05 -47.44 -7.22
CA MET A 37 32.53 -46.19 -6.67
C MET A 37 33.38 -44.97 -7.04
N ALA A 38 34.70 -45.12 -7.16
CA ALA A 38 35.57 -44.08 -7.72
C ALA A 38 35.22 -43.81 -9.20
N ALA A 39 34.92 -44.87 -9.97
CA ALA A 39 34.44 -44.77 -11.35
C ALA A 39 33.07 -44.06 -11.42
N LEU A 40 32.13 -44.36 -10.51
CA LEU A 40 30.84 -43.64 -10.38
C LEU A 40 31.02 -42.15 -10.06
N SER A 41 31.96 -41.79 -9.19
CA SER A 41 32.25 -40.37 -8.87
C SER A 41 32.92 -39.62 -10.04
N PHE A 42 33.71 -40.33 -10.86
CA PHE A 42 34.35 -39.80 -12.06
C PHE A 42 33.33 -39.65 -13.21
N GLU A 43 32.43 -40.63 -13.36
CA GLU A 43 31.29 -40.58 -14.26
C GLU A 43 30.29 -39.48 -13.86
N TYR A 44 30.13 -39.19 -12.56
CA TYR A 44 29.35 -38.05 -12.10
C TYR A 44 29.99 -36.71 -12.50
N ALA A 45 31.31 -36.56 -12.34
CA ALA A 45 32.02 -35.36 -12.79
C ALA A 45 31.90 -35.17 -14.31
N LYS A 46 31.94 -36.27 -15.09
CA LYS A 46 31.64 -36.23 -16.53
C LYS A 46 30.19 -35.86 -16.81
N LEU A 47 29.23 -36.49 -16.13
CA LEU A 47 27.79 -36.24 -16.30
C LEU A 47 27.45 -34.77 -16.01
N VAL A 48 28.03 -34.18 -14.97
CA VAL A 48 27.81 -32.76 -14.70
C VAL A 48 28.55 -31.88 -15.72
N ASN A 49 29.75 -32.23 -16.16
CA ASN A 49 30.42 -31.52 -17.26
C ASN A 49 29.65 -31.60 -18.59
N TYR A 50 29.03 -32.75 -18.89
CA TYR A 50 28.18 -32.95 -20.08
C TYR A 50 26.85 -32.21 -19.94
N SER A 51 26.23 -32.25 -18.77
CA SER A 51 25.00 -31.50 -18.47
C SER A 51 25.25 -29.99 -18.54
N PHE A 52 26.41 -29.54 -18.08
CA PHE A 52 26.87 -28.16 -18.18
C PHE A 52 27.16 -27.75 -19.63
N SER A 53 27.89 -28.58 -20.38
CA SER A 53 28.17 -28.33 -21.81
C SER A 53 26.88 -28.32 -22.63
N LEU A 54 25.93 -29.20 -22.31
CA LEU A 54 24.60 -29.23 -22.90
C LEU A 54 23.80 -27.97 -22.53
N ALA A 55 23.85 -27.51 -21.29
CA ALA A 55 23.20 -26.25 -20.87
C ALA A 55 23.80 -25.02 -21.58
N VAL A 56 25.12 -24.96 -21.74
CA VAL A 56 25.83 -23.90 -22.49
C VAL A 56 25.54 -23.99 -24.00
N LEU A 57 25.43 -25.19 -24.56
CA LEU A 57 25.05 -25.40 -25.96
C LEU A 57 23.59 -24.97 -26.21
N ILE A 58 22.67 -25.41 -25.36
CA ILE A 58 21.26 -24.99 -25.39
C ILE A 58 21.16 -23.47 -25.25
N PHE A 59 21.94 -22.86 -24.35
CA PHE A 59 22.03 -21.41 -24.24
C PHE A 59 22.44 -20.77 -25.56
N THR A 60 23.57 -21.21 -26.11
CA THR A 60 24.16 -20.62 -27.31
C THR A 60 23.20 -20.73 -28.50
N VAL A 61 22.56 -21.89 -28.66
CA VAL A 61 21.59 -22.15 -29.73
C VAL A 61 20.32 -21.31 -29.56
N VAL A 62 19.73 -21.26 -28.36
CA VAL A 62 18.50 -20.50 -28.13
C VAL A 62 18.73 -18.99 -28.16
N TYR A 63 19.86 -18.53 -27.66
CA TYR A 63 20.25 -17.12 -27.76
C TYR A 63 20.53 -16.72 -29.21
N ALA A 64 21.28 -17.53 -29.96
CA ALA A 64 21.51 -17.31 -31.39
C ALA A 64 20.21 -17.32 -32.20
N TYR A 65 19.31 -18.27 -31.93
CA TYR A 65 17.98 -18.34 -32.55
C TYR A 65 17.15 -17.10 -32.22
N ARG A 66 17.13 -16.64 -30.95
CA ARG A 66 16.40 -15.42 -30.57
C ARG A 66 16.98 -14.19 -31.24
N LEU A 67 18.30 -14.04 -31.25
CA LEU A 67 18.99 -12.94 -31.95
C LEU A 67 18.66 -12.97 -33.45
N LEU A 68 18.66 -14.15 -34.07
CA LEU A 68 18.26 -14.33 -35.48
C LEU A 68 16.79 -13.95 -35.72
N THR A 69 15.86 -14.39 -34.86
CA THR A 69 14.43 -14.03 -34.98
C THR A 69 14.18 -12.54 -34.83
N LEU A 70 14.89 -11.86 -33.91
CA LEU A 70 14.80 -10.42 -33.72
C LEU A 70 15.40 -9.67 -34.92
N ARG A 71 16.54 -10.14 -35.45
CA ARG A 71 17.17 -9.60 -36.67
C ARG A 71 16.28 -9.73 -37.90
N LEU A 72 15.69 -10.90 -38.15
CA LEU A 72 14.78 -11.16 -39.28
C LEU A 72 13.43 -10.45 -39.15
N SER A 73 13.09 -9.95 -37.96
CA SER A 73 11.87 -9.18 -37.74
C SER A 73 12.01 -7.70 -38.15
N GLY A 74 13.24 -7.20 -38.34
CA GLY A 74 13.55 -5.79 -38.62
C GLY A 74 13.90 -5.46 -40.09
N THR A 75 14.18 -6.43 -40.95
CA THR A 75 14.52 -6.15 -42.36
C THR A 75 13.28 -6.18 -43.25
N PRO A 76 12.91 -5.07 -43.94
CA PRO A 76 11.75 -5.01 -44.82
C PRO A 76 12.06 -5.57 -46.23
N SER A 77 12.80 -6.67 -46.34
CA SER A 77 13.18 -7.25 -47.63
C SER A 77 12.21 -8.36 -48.07
N SER A 78 11.61 -8.20 -49.25
CA SER A 78 10.64 -9.14 -49.84
C SER A 78 11.23 -10.52 -50.16
N LYS A 79 12.56 -10.62 -50.31
CA LYS A 79 13.25 -11.87 -50.70
C LYS A 79 13.39 -12.92 -49.58
N MET A 80 13.02 -12.59 -48.33
CA MET A 80 13.18 -13.48 -47.16
C MET A 80 11.87 -14.02 -46.57
N GLY A 81 10.74 -13.92 -47.29
CA GLY A 81 9.42 -14.34 -46.82
C GLY A 81 9.31 -15.80 -46.36
N SER A 82 9.90 -16.74 -47.10
CA SER A 82 9.88 -18.17 -46.78
C SER A 82 10.74 -18.52 -45.55
N VAL A 83 11.94 -17.94 -45.47
CA VAL A 83 12.83 -18.07 -44.30
C VAL A 83 12.18 -17.48 -43.04
N ARG A 84 11.50 -16.33 -43.18
CA ARG A 84 10.77 -15.69 -42.08
C ARG A 84 9.61 -16.55 -41.57
N ARG A 85 8.93 -17.30 -42.45
CA ARG A 85 7.87 -18.24 -42.07
C ARG A 85 8.46 -19.44 -41.32
N VAL A 86 9.49 -20.09 -41.87
CA VAL A 86 10.18 -21.23 -41.22
C VAL A 86 10.78 -20.87 -39.87
N VAL A 87 11.32 -19.65 -39.71
CA VAL A 87 11.90 -19.18 -38.44
C VAL A 87 10.85 -18.66 -37.44
N ARG A 88 9.72 -18.07 -37.88
CA ARG A 88 8.66 -17.60 -36.96
C ARG A 88 7.77 -18.70 -36.42
N THR A 89 7.41 -19.71 -37.20
CA THR A 89 6.39 -20.70 -36.80
C THR A 89 6.78 -21.48 -35.55
N PRO A 90 8.02 -22.01 -35.42
CA PRO A 90 8.47 -22.65 -34.18
C PRO A 90 8.52 -21.68 -33.01
N GLY A 91 9.00 -20.44 -33.20
CA GLY A 91 9.09 -19.44 -32.14
C GLY A 91 7.74 -18.85 -31.68
N VAL A 92 6.69 -18.97 -32.49
CA VAL A 92 5.30 -18.60 -32.14
C VAL A 92 4.58 -19.78 -31.49
N VAL A 93 4.77 -21.00 -32.01
CA VAL A 93 4.26 -22.24 -31.39
C VAL A 93 4.91 -22.47 -30.03
N TRP A 94 6.23 -22.29 -29.92
CA TRP A 94 6.99 -22.35 -28.68
C TRP A 94 6.55 -21.27 -27.69
N ARG A 95 6.34 -20.02 -28.13
CA ARG A 95 5.75 -18.97 -27.28
C ARG A 95 4.33 -19.30 -26.85
N ARG A 96 3.48 -19.84 -27.74
CA ARG A 96 2.10 -20.23 -27.40
C ARG A 96 2.05 -21.42 -26.44
N TRP A 97 2.92 -22.40 -26.63
CA TRP A 97 3.05 -23.57 -25.77
C TRP A 97 3.63 -23.18 -24.41
N MET A 98 4.75 -22.46 -24.38
CA MET A 98 5.36 -21.92 -23.17
C MET A 98 4.38 -21.02 -22.40
N MET A 99 3.71 -20.06 -23.04
CA MET A 99 2.71 -19.21 -22.37
C MET A 99 1.46 -19.97 -21.90
N ARG A 100 1.20 -21.18 -22.42
CA ARG A 100 0.16 -22.09 -21.92
C ARG A 100 0.65 -22.94 -20.75
N THR A 101 1.92 -23.33 -20.73
CA THR A 101 2.52 -24.20 -19.71
C THR A 101 3.17 -23.43 -18.55
N THR A 102 3.56 -22.17 -18.72
CA THR A 102 4.19 -21.31 -17.71
C THR A 102 3.18 -20.44 -16.94
N ARG A 103 2.03 -21.01 -16.55
CA ARG A 103 1.33 -20.58 -15.31
C ARG A 103 2.04 -21.10 -14.06
N VAL A 104 3.37 -21.22 -14.12
CA VAL A 104 4.21 -21.60 -13.00
C VAL A 104 4.37 -20.32 -12.18
N GLY A 105 3.36 -20.04 -11.35
CA GLY A 105 3.40 -18.93 -10.40
C GLY A 105 4.55 -19.07 -9.40
N LYS A 106 4.61 -18.19 -8.39
CA LYS A 106 5.61 -18.25 -7.31
C LYS A 106 5.72 -19.68 -6.73
N VAL A 107 4.61 -20.40 -6.63
CA VAL A 107 4.54 -21.80 -6.17
C VAL A 107 5.45 -22.72 -6.96
N GLY A 108 5.43 -22.66 -8.29
CA GLY A 108 6.26 -23.56 -9.08
C GLY A 108 7.76 -23.18 -9.09
N LEU A 109 8.08 -21.89 -8.93
CA LEU A 109 9.45 -21.45 -8.65
C LEU A 109 9.93 -21.95 -7.28
N TRP A 110 9.06 -21.91 -6.26
CA TRP A 110 9.32 -22.47 -4.94
C TRP A 110 9.49 -23.98 -4.97
N VAL A 111 8.65 -24.71 -5.69
CA VAL A 111 8.79 -26.15 -5.90
C VAL A 111 10.13 -26.45 -6.58
N ALA A 112 10.52 -25.70 -7.60
CA ALA A 112 11.83 -25.84 -8.23
C ALA A 112 12.99 -25.59 -7.24
N CYS A 113 12.89 -24.56 -6.38
CA CYS A 113 13.86 -24.34 -5.30
C CYS A 113 13.93 -25.52 -4.32
N VAL A 114 12.78 -26.01 -3.85
CA VAL A 114 12.69 -27.10 -2.87
C VAL A 114 13.24 -28.39 -3.47
N VAL A 115 12.89 -28.72 -4.71
CA VAL A 115 13.44 -29.87 -5.44
C VAL A 115 14.95 -29.72 -5.62
N TYR A 116 15.43 -28.53 -6.01
CA TYR A 116 16.87 -28.27 -6.16
C TYR A 116 17.63 -28.45 -4.84
N LEU A 117 17.13 -27.87 -3.74
CA LEU A 117 17.73 -27.99 -2.41
C LEU A 117 17.67 -29.42 -1.88
N GLY A 118 16.55 -30.11 -2.12
CA GLY A 118 16.35 -31.52 -1.78
C GLY A 118 17.32 -32.44 -2.52
N LEU A 119 17.55 -32.19 -3.82
CA LEU A 119 18.57 -32.91 -4.60
C LEU A 119 19.98 -32.63 -4.06
N ASN A 120 20.32 -31.38 -3.74
CA ASN A 120 21.62 -31.06 -3.14
C ASN A 120 21.81 -31.82 -1.81
N LEU A 121 20.81 -31.83 -0.94
CA LEU A 121 20.85 -32.55 0.34
C LEU A 121 20.95 -34.07 0.13
N LEU A 122 20.18 -34.63 -0.81
CA LEU A 122 20.26 -36.04 -1.18
C LEU A 122 21.68 -36.40 -1.64
N PHE A 123 22.33 -35.59 -2.48
CA PHE A 123 23.70 -35.83 -2.93
C PHE A 123 24.77 -35.66 -1.83
N VAL A 124 24.48 -34.88 -0.78
CA VAL A 124 25.33 -34.82 0.42
C VAL A 124 25.21 -36.11 1.23
N LEU A 125 23.98 -36.60 1.43
CA LEU A 125 23.68 -37.72 2.32
C LEU A 125 23.90 -39.10 1.68
N ASN A 126 23.67 -39.22 0.36
CA ASN A 126 23.84 -40.48 -0.36
C ASN A 126 25.30 -40.98 -0.26
N GLU A 127 25.45 -42.27 0.02
CA GLU A 127 26.73 -43.00 0.27
C GLU A 127 27.48 -42.71 1.59
N THR A 128 26.96 -41.90 2.51
CA THR A 128 27.68 -41.65 3.78
C THR A 128 27.36 -42.65 4.89
N GLY A 129 26.21 -43.34 4.80
CA GLY A 129 25.67 -44.11 5.92
C GLY A 129 25.46 -43.28 7.19
N GLY A 130 25.56 -41.94 7.12
CA GLY A 130 25.52 -41.00 8.24
C GLY A 130 26.70 -41.05 9.22
N THR A 131 27.59 -42.05 9.15
CA THR A 131 28.51 -42.37 10.26
C THR A 131 29.94 -41.86 10.09
N ASP A 132 30.44 -41.65 8.86
CA ASP A 132 31.78 -41.08 8.62
C ASP A 132 31.74 -39.57 8.42
N LEU A 133 31.89 -38.84 9.53
CA LEU A 133 31.84 -37.38 9.59
C LEU A 133 32.85 -36.69 8.65
N LYS A 134 34.02 -37.31 8.40
CA LYS A 134 35.03 -36.75 7.48
C LYS A 134 34.58 -36.82 6.03
N ARG A 135 33.91 -37.91 5.65
CA ARG A 135 33.31 -38.08 4.31
C ARG A 135 32.19 -37.07 4.09
N VAL A 136 31.32 -36.90 5.09
CA VAL A 136 30.23 -35.91 5.10
C VAL A 136 30.80 -34.49 4.92
N ALA A 137 31.79 -34.11 5.73
CA ALA A 137 32.44 -32.79 5.63
C ALA A 137 33.03 -32.53 4.24
N LYS A 138 33.68 -33.52 3.62
CA LYS A 138 34.22 -33.40 2.25
C LYS A 138 33.14 -33.24 1.19
N ARG A 139 31.98 -33.91 1.34
CA ARG A 139 30.84 -33.81 0.42
C ARG A 139 30.22 -32.41 0.45
N PHE A 140 30.04 -31.82 1.63
CA PHE A 140 29.57 -30.43 1.75
C PHE A 140 30.42 -29.45 0.92
N GLY A 141 31.75 -29.55 0.99
CA GLY A 141 32.65 -28.70 0.19
C GLY A 141 32.53 -28.94 -1.33
N ARG A 142 32.37 -30.20 -1.77
CA ARG A 142 32.20 -30.53 -3.19
C ARG A 142 30.87 -30.04 -3.76
N ILE A 143 29.78 -30.20 -3.01
CA ILE A 143 28.46 -29.73 -3.40
C ILE A 143 28.42 -28.20 -3.38
N ALA A 144 29.07 -27.54 -2.42
CA ALA A 144 29.26 -26.10 -2.44
C ALA A 144 29.97 -25.62 -3.72
N ALA A 145 31.07 -26.27 -4.11
CA ALA A 145 31.79 -25.94 -5.35
C ALA A 145 30.95 -26.21 -6.62
N ALA A 146 30.17 -27.30 -6.64
CA ALA A 146 29.26 -27.62 -7.74
C ALA A 146 28.15 -26.55 -7.94
N ASN A 147 27.84 -25.78 -6.89
CA ASN A 147 26.89 -24.67 -6.97
C ASN A 147 27.49 -23.39 -7.60
N PHE A 148 28.81 -23.29 -7.85
CA PHE A 148 29.37 -22.07 -8.46
C PHE A 148 28.82 -21.80 -9.88
N PRO A 149 28.84 -22.74 -10.85
CA PRO A 149 28.30 -22.45 -12.18
C PRO A 149 26.83 -22.02 -12.20
N PRO A 150 25.88 -22.72 -11.53
CA PRO A 150 24.49 -22.26 -11.51
C PRO A 150 24.34 -20.92 -10.79
N LEU A 151 25.12 -20.64 -9.74
CA LEU A 151 25.09 -19.34 -9.05
C LEU A 151 25.42 -18.18 -10.02
N PHE A 152 26.49 -18.30 -10.79
CA PHE A 152 26.87 -17.27 -11.77
C PHE A 152 25.94 -17.23 -12.98
N PHE A 153 25.48 -18.39 -13.46
CA PHE A 153 24.51 -18.46 -14.56
C PHE A 153 23.18 -17.78 -14.23
N LEU A 154 22.68 -17.96 -13.00
CA LEU A 154 21.45 -17.32 -12.52
C LEU A 154 21.62 -15.82 -12.26
N SER A 155 22.85 -15.33 -12.11
CA SER A 155 23.14 -13.90 -11.97
C SER A 155 23.09 -13.14 -13.31
N MET A 156 23.16 -13.84 -14.44
CA MET A 156 23.22 -13.24 -15.78
C MET A 156 21.95 -12.49 -16.16
N LYS A 157 22.09 -11.23 -16.58
CA LYS A 157 20.97 -10.38 -17.02
C LYS A 157 20.24 -10.91 -18.25
N ASN A 158 20.95 -11.60 -19.14
CA ASN A 158 20.38 -12.31 -20.30
C ASN A 158 20.36 -13.83 -20.08
N SER A 159 19.95 -14.29 -18.88
CA SER A 159 19.88 -15.72 -18.61
C SER A 159 18.90 -16.41 -19.57
N PRO A 160 19.29 -17.52 -20.21
CA PRO A 160 18.40 -18.36 -21.01
C PRO A 160 17.23 -18.86 -20.22
N LEU A 161 17.45 -19.14 -18.94
CA LEU A 161 16.40 -19.63 -18.07
C LEU A 161 15.29 -18.59 -17.93
N ALA A 162 15.63 -17.30 -17.85
CA ALA A 162 14.66 -16.22 -17.89
C ALA A 162 13.90 -16.21 -19.24
N LEU A 163 14.58 -16.47 -20.36
CA LEU A 163 13.97 -16.58 -21.68
C LEU A 163 13.10 -17.83 -21.88
N PHE A 164 13.51 -18.96 -21.31
CA PHE A 164 12.83 -20.26 -21.35
C PHE A 164 11.63 -20.32 -20.42
N MET A 165 11.66 -19.59 -19.31
CA MET A 165 10.54 -19.50 -18.39
C MET A 165 9.61 -18.31 -18.71
N GLY A 166 9.98 -17.46 -19.68
CA GLY A 166 9.25 -16.22 -19.95
C GLY A 166 9.28 -15.21 -18.78
N LEU A 167 10.25 -15.34 -17.88
CA LEU A 167 10.41 -14.51 -16.68
C LEU A 167 11.39 -13.36 -16.94
N SER A 168 11.26 -12.26 -16.21
CA SER A 168 12.31 -11.24 -16.17
C SER A 168 13.53 -11.76 -15.40
N HIS A 169 14.72 -11.24 -15.71
CA HIS A 169 15.94 -11.56 -14.97
C HIS A 169 15.79 -11.33 -13.47
N GLU A 170 15.07 -10.28 -13.07
CA GLU A 170 14.80 -9.94 -11.67
C GLU A 170 14.02 -11.04 -10.95
N LYS A 171 13.03 -11.65 -11.63
CA LYS A 171 12.25 -12.79 -11.11
C LYS A 171 13.13 -14.04 -10.99
N ALA A 172 13.98 -14.30 -11.99
CA ALA A 172 14.93 -15.41 -11.95
C ALA A 172 16.02 -15.22 -10.88
N ASN A 173 16.37 -13.98 -10.53
CA ASN A 173 17.38 -13.66 -9.51
C ASN A 173 16.99 -14.11 -8.08
N VAL A 174 15.73 -14.52 -7.86
CA VAL A 174 15.31 -15.23 -6.65
C VAL A 174 16.11 -16.52 -6.49
N LEU A 175 16.32 -17.26 -7.59
CA LEU A 175 17.07 -18.52 -7.60
C LEU A 175 18.54 -18.30 -7.24
N HIS A 176 19.17 -17.25 -7.80
CA HIS A 176 20.55 -16.89 -7.44
C HIS A 176 20.71 -16.68 -5.93
N ARG A 177 19.75 -15.99 -5.28
CA ARG A 177 19.79 -15.79 -3.82
C ARG A 177 19.65 -17.08 -3.03
N TRP A 178 18.77 -18.00 -3.44
CA TRP A 178 18.60 -19.28 -2.77
C TRP A 178 19.80 -20.21 -2.95
N VAL A 179 20.36 -20.29 -4.17
CA VAL A 179 21.59 -21.02 -4.43
C VAL A 179 22.75 -20.45 -3.61
N GLY A 180 22.85 -19.12 -3.50
CA GLY A 180 23.87 -18.47 -2.67
C GLY A 180 23.75 -18.79 -1.18
N ARG A 181 22.53 -18.80 -0.63
CA ARG A 181 22.27 -19.19 0.77
C ARG A 181 22.60 -20.66 1.04
N ALA A 182 22.20 -21.55 0.13
CA ALA A 182 22.52 -22.98 0.24
C ALA A 182 24.04 -23.20 0.19
N MET A 183 24.73 -22.52 -0.73
CA MET A 183 26.18 -22.56 -0.82
C MET A 183 26.85 -22.07 0.48
N LEU A 184 26.40 -20.95 1.06
CA LEU A 184 26.91 -20.46 2.35
C LEU A 184 26.74 -21.51 3.45
N LEU A 185 25.56 -22.11 3.55
CA LEU A 185 25.29 -23.17 4.52
C LEU A 185 26.22 -24.37 4.33
N TYR A 186 26.43 -24.82 3.09
CA TYR A 186 27.32 -25.96 2.81
C TYR A 186 28.79 -25.64 3.12
N VAL A 187 29.27 -24.43 2.80
CA VAL A 187 30.64 -24.02 3.16
C VAL A 187 30.78 -23.87 4.67
N PHE A 188 29.76 -23.33 5.36
CA PHE A 188 29.74 -23.25 6.82
C PHE A 188 29.84 -24.64 7.46
N LEU A 189 28.99 -25.58 7.06
CA LEU A 189 29.01 -26.96 7.55
C LEU A 189 30.33 -27.66 7.23
N HIS A 190 30.87 -27.46 6.03
CA HIS A 190 32.20 -27.97 5.65
C HIS A 190 33.29 -27.48 6.62
N THR A 191 33.34 -26.16 6.88
CA THR A 191 34.34 -25.53 7.74
C THR A 191 34.19 -25.98 9.20
N VAL A 192 32.97 -25.98 9.74
CA VAL A 192 32.70 -26.39 11.13
C VAL A 192 33.04 -27.86 11.36
N LEU A 193 32.60 -28.75 10.45
CA LEU A 193 32.85 -30.18 10.60
C LEU A 193 34.35 -30.52 10.52
N TYR A 194 35.10 -29.90 9.61
CA TYR A 194 36.56 -30.10 9.57
C TYR A 194 37.27 -29.50 10.79
N SER A 195 36.81 -28.35 11.29
CA SER A 195 37.35 -27.73 12.50
C SER A 195 37.13 -28.59 13.73
N TYR A 196 35.91 -29.13 13.88
CA TYR A 196 35.57 -30.09 14.92
C TYR A 196 36.42 -31.37 14.80
N LEU A 197 36.48 -31.98 13.62
CA LEU A 197 37.25 -33.21 13.38
C LEU A 197 38.73 -33.09 13.70
N TYR A 198 39.38 -31.99 13.29
CA TYR A 198 40.80 -31.80 13.57
C TYR A 198 41.08 -31.50 15.03
N THR A 199 40.17 -30.79 15.71
CA THR A 199 40.30 -30.51 17.14
C THR A 199 40.04 -31.76 17.98
N SER A 200 39.00 -32.53 17.65
CA SER A 200 38.65 -33.77 18.36
C SER A 200 39.68 -34.88 18.17
N GLN A 201 40.43 -34.86 17.05
CA GLN A 201 41.56 -35.78 16.81
C GLN A 201 42.88 -35.29 17.43
N GLY A 202 42.88 -34.19 18.19
CA GLY A 202 44.09 -33.62 18.80
C GLY A 202 45.08 -33.03 17.79
N GLN A 203 44.62 -32.65 16.59
CA GLN A 203 45.46 -32.13 15.49
C GLN A 203 45.05 -30.70 15.04
N PRO A 204 44.91 -29.72 15.94
CA PRO A 204 44.49 -28.36 15.58
C PRO A 204 45.48 -27.66 14.63
N GLU A 205 46.77 -28.03 14.65
CA GLU A 205 47.80 -27.51 13.75
C GLU A 205 47.46 -27.73 12.26
N ARG A 206 46.61 -28.72 11.93
CA ARG A 206 46.15 -28.91 10.55
C ARG A 206 45.34 -27.72 10.04
N LEU A 207 44.65 -26.98 10.91
CA LEU A 207 43.88 -25.79 10.53
C LEU A 207 44.79 -24.65 10.05
N LYS A 208 46.03 -24.59 10.54
CA LYS A 208 47.02 -23.58 10.14
C LYS A 208 47.72 -23.90 8.81
N LYS A 209 47.51 -25.08 8.21
CA LYS A 209 48.07 -25.40 6.90
C LYS A 209 47.57 -24.40 5.86
N THR A 210 48.46 -23.97 4.97
CA THR A 210 48.19 -22.95 3.94
C THR A 210 46.92 -23.24 3.14
N THR A 211 46.65 -24.50 2.81
CA THR A 211 45.42 -24.92 2.10
C THR A 211 44.15 -24.58 2.90
N ASN A 212 44.15 -24.85 4.21
CA ASN A 212 43.01 -24.61 5.08
C ASN A 212 42.84 -23.13 5.40
N VAL A 213 43.95 -22.40 5.58
CA VAL A 213 43.93 -20.93 5.73
C VAL A 213 43.32 -20.25 4.50
N ILE A 214 43.70 -20.68 3.28
CA ILE A 214 43.06 -20.21 2.04
C ILE A 214 41.57 -20.56 2.01
N GLY A 215 41.19 -21.74 2.55
CA GLY A 215 39.79 -22.13 2.72
C GLY A 215 39.02 -21.18 3.64
N PHE A 216 39.61 -20.78 4.77
CA PHE A 216 39.05 -19.77 5.67
C PHE A 216 38.90 -18.40 5.01
N VAL A 217 39.87 -17.98 4.18
CA VAL A 217 39.74 -16.74 3.37
C VAL A 217 38.55 -16.83 2.42
N GLY A 218 38.38 -17.96 1.73
CA GLY A 218 37.21 -18.20 0.87
C GLY A 218 35.89 -18.19 1.64
N PHE A 219 35.86 -18.81 2.82
CA PHE A 219 34.68 -18.81 3.69
C PHE A 219 34.35 -17.40 4.22
N ALA A 220 35.35 -16.62 4.65
CA ALA A 220 35.17 -15.23 5.05
C ALA A 220 34.60 -14.39 3.89
N ALA A 221 35.11 -14.56 2.66
CA ALA A 221 34.55 -13.90 1.49
C ALA A 221 33.06 -14.26 1.26
N CYS A 222 32.65 -15.52 1.45
CA CYS A 222 31.24 -15.93 1.40
C CYS A 222 30.37 -15.25 2.47
N ILE A 223 30.89 -15.07 3.69
CA ILE A 223 30.21 -14.34 4.77
C ILE A 223 30.02 -12.87 4.36
N PHE A 224 31.09 -12.19 3.92
CA PHE A 224 31.01 -10.79 3.48
C PHE A 224 30.06 -10.61 2.30
N LEU A 225 30.08 -11.53 1.33
CA LEU A 225 29.10 -11.54 0.24
C LEU A 225 27.67 -11.59 0.76
N SER A 226 27.41 -12.43 1.77
CA SER A 226 26.06 -12.66 2.28
C SER A 226 25.59 -11.49 3.16
N PHE A 227 26.46 -10.99 4.04
CA PHE A 227 26.22 -9.84 4.90
C PHE A 227 26.01 -8.55 4.09
N GLY A 228 26.90 -8.29 3.12
CA GLY A 228 26.76 -7.18 2.17
C GLY A 228 25.44 -7.22 1.38
N SER A 229 24.88 -8.42 1.19
CA SER A 229 23.64 -8.62 0.43
C SER A 229 22.35 -8.48 1.26
N VAL A 230 22.45 -8.19 2.56
CA VAL A 230 21.27 -7.96 3.42
C VAL A 230 20.49 -6.74 2.90
N ARG A 231 19.15 -6.86 2.86
CA ARG A 231 18.26 -5.86 2.23
C ARG A 231 18.51 -4.44 2.72
N TRP A 232 18.65 -4.27 4.04
CA TRP A 232 18.92 -2.98 4.66
C TRP A 232 20.23 -2.35 4.17
N LEU A 233 21.34 -3.09 4.26
CA LEU A 233 22.68 -2.61 3.92
C LEU A 233 22.82 -2.32 2.41
N ARG A 234 22.34 -3.25 1.57
CA ARG A 234 22.33 -3.12 0.12
C ARG A 234 21.53 -1.89 -0.36
N ASN A 235 20.41 -1.60 0.28
CA ASN A 235 19.56 -0.47 -0.11
C ASN A 235 20.16 0.88 0.32
N ARG A 236 20.89 0.92 1.44
CA ARG A 236 21.55 2.15 1.94
C ARG A 236 22.82 2.48 1.15
N PHE A 237 23.64 1.47 0.83
CA PHE A 237 24.94 1.65 0.18
C PHE A 237 25.07 0.83 -1.12
N TYR A 238 24.17 1.06 -2.08
CA TYR A 238 24.07 0.22 -3.28
C TYR A 238 25.35 0.19 -4.14
N GLU A 239 26.01 1.34 -4.31
CA GLU A 239 27.25 1.43 -5.12
C GLU A 239 28.39 0.64 -4.49
N SER A 240 28.62 0.85 -3.19
CA SER A 240 29.63 0.12 -2.41
C SER A 240 29.30 -1.37 -2.36
N PHE A 241 28.03 -1.73 -2.16
CA PHE A 241 27.56 -3.10 -2.22
C PHE A 241 27.97 -3.77 -3.54
N TYR A 242 27.68 -3.15 -4.68
CA TYR A 242 27.96 -3.76 -5.99
C TYR A 242 29.46 -4.02 -6.19
N LEU A 243 30.30 -3.06 -5.82
CA LEU A 243 31.76 -3.18 -5.94
C LEU A 243 32.33 -4.23 -4.99
N VAL A 244 31.96 -4.17 -3.71
CA VAL A 244 32.41 -5.15 -2.69
C VAL A 244 31.93 -6.55 -3.05
N HIS A 245 30.69 -6.70 -3.53
CA HIS A 245 30.15 -7.99 -3.93
C HIS A 245 30.93 -8.59 -5.11
N LEU A 246 31.27 -7.79 -6.13
CA LEU A 246 32.09 -8.26 -7.24
C LEU A 246 33.51 -8.63 -6.81
N ALA A 247 34.14 -7.79 -5.96
CA ALA A 247 35.48 -8.04 -5.44
C ALA A 247 35.54 -9.32 -4.60
N MET A 248 34.61 -9.50 -3.67
CA MET A 248 34.55 -10.68 -2.80
C MET A 248 34.18 -11.95 -3.58
N ALA A 249 33.39 -11.86 -4.64
CA ALA A 249 33.15 -12.99 -5.54
C ALA A 249 34.44 -13.43 -6.26
N GLY A 250 35.28 -12.46 -6.66
CA GLY A 250 36.62 -12.73 -7.20
C GLY A 250 37.54 -13.41 -6.17
N VAL A 251 37.57 -12.91 -4.94
CA VAL A 251 38.33 -13.52 -3.83
C VAL A 251 37.85 -14.94 -3.55
N MET A 252 36.54 -15.18 -3.50
CA MET A 252 35.95 -16.50 -3.31
C MET A 252 36.40 -17.49 -4.40
N LEU A 253 36.34 -17.09 -5.68
CA LEU A 253 36.78 -17.95 -6.79
C LEU A 253 38.29 -18.21 -6.75
N GLY A 254 39.10 -17.19 -6.48
CA GLY A 254 40.56 -17.31 -6.37
C GLY A 254 41.01 -18.17 -5.19
N ALA A 255 40.37 -18.01 -4.03
CA ALA A 255 40.59 -18.84 -2.86
C ALA A 255 40.18 -20.30 -3.13
N SER A 256 39.01 -20.52 -3.75
CA SER A 256 38.53 -21.86 -4.11
C SER A 256 39.45 -22.57 -5.09
N TRP A 257 40.05 -21.83 -6.03
CA TRP A 257 41.04 -22.38 -6.97
C TRP A 257 42.29 -22.91 -6.26
N LYS A 258 42.78 -22.18 -5.26
CA LYS A 258 43.99 -22.55 -4.50
C LYS A 258 43.71 -23.51 -3.34
N HIS A 259 42.49 -23.57 -2.82
CA HIS A 259 42.11 -24.39 -1.68
C HIS A 259 42.12 -25.90 -1.99
N ASP A 260 41.46 -26.32 -3.08
CA ASP A 260 41.39 -27.74 -3.46
C ASP A 260 41.29 -27.93 -4.98
N LYS A 261 42.03 -28.90 -5.52
CA LYS A 261 42.09 -29.19 -6.96
C LYS A 261 40.75 -29.62 -7.54
N SER A 262 39.87 -30.24 -6.75
CA SER A 262 38.54 -30.67 -7.22
C SER A 262 37.59 -29.49 -7.46
N CYS A 263 37.85 -28.33 -6.86
CA CYS A 263 37.07 -27.11 -7.07
C CYS A 263 37.39 -26.43 -8.41
N VAL A 264 38.61 -26.63 -8.95
CA VAL A 264 39.12 -25.91 -10.13
C VAL A 264 38.22 -26.08 -11.36
N VAL A 265 37.65 -27.26 -11.57
CA VAL A 265 36.74 -27.54 -12.70
C VAL A 265 35.51 -26.62 -12.64
N TRP A 266 34.90 -26.48 -11.47
CA TRP A 266 33.73 -25.64 -11.23
C TRP A 266 34.06 -24.15 -11.33
N VAL A 267 35.23 -23.74 -10.86
CA VAL A 267 35.71 -22.37 -11.00
C VAL A 267 35.94 -22.01 -12.47
N LYS A 268 36.58 -22.89 -13.26
CA LYS A 268 36.75 -22.70 -14.71
C LYS A 268 35.41 -22.56 -15.43
N ALA A 269 34.45 -23.44 -15.11
CA ALA A 269 33.10 -23.36 -15.67
C ALA A 269 32.41 -22.02 -15.35
N SER A 270 32.54 -21.55 -14.11
CA SER A 270 31.98 -20.27 -13.65
C SER A 270 32.60 -19.08 -14.38
N ILE A 271 33.94 -19.06 -14.50
CA ILE A 271 34.67 -18.03 -15.27
C ILE A 271 34.21 -18.04 -16.74
N GLY A 272 34.06 -19.22 -17.35
CA GLY A 272 33.55 -19.36 -18.71
C GLY A 272 32.17 -18.73 -18.90
N ILE A 273 31.23 -18.97 -17.98
CA ILE A 273 29.90 -18.35 -18.00
C ILE A 273 30.00 -16.82 -17.92
N ILE A 274 30.82 -16.30 -17.00
CA ILE A 274 31.01 -14.86 -16.82
C ILE A 274 31.57 -14.25 -18.12
N CYS A 275 32.62 -14.84 -18.70
CA CYS A 275 33.22 -14.35 -19.93
C CYS A 275 32.23 -14.37 -21.10
N LEU A 276 31.47 -15.47 -21.28
CA LEU A 276 30.44 -15.56 -22.31
C LEU A 276 29.36 -14.50 -22.17
N ASP A 277 28.87 -14.25 -20.94
CA ASP A 277 27.91 -13.16 -20.67
C ASP A 277 28.47 -11.80 -21.12
N ARG A 278 29.75 -11.50 -20.80
CA ARG A 278 30.39 -10.23 -21.19
C ARG A 278 30.53 -10.10 -22.69
N VAL A 279 30.99 -11.15 -23.38
CA VAL A 279 31.14 -11.15 -24.84
C VAL A 279 29.79 -10.92 -25.53
N PHE A 280 28.74 -11.64 -25.14
CA PHE A 280 27.42 -11.47 -25.75
C PHE A 280 26.82 -10.08 -25.49
N ARG A 281 27.04 -9.54 -24.28
CA ARG A 281 26.59 -8.19 -23.94
C ARG A 281 27.31 -7.13 -24.77
N TRP A 282 28.63 -7.22 -24.89
CA TRP A 282 29.43 -6.29 -25.70
C TRP A 282 29.08 -6.38 -27.18
N MET A 283 28.88 -7.59 -27.71
CA MET A 283 28.40 -7.77 -29.08
C MET A 283 27.03 -7.11 -29.30
N ARG A 284 26.08 -7.28 -28.37
CA ARG A 284 24.74 -6.66 -28.48
C ARG A 284 24.82 -5.13 -28.46
N ILE A 285 25.58 -4.58 -27.52
CA ILE A 285 25.74 -3.13 -27.36
C ILE A 285 26.50 -2.54 -28.56
N GLY A 286 27.58 -3.20 -29.00
CA GLY A 286 28.42 -2.76 -30.12
C GLY A 286 27.67 -2.69 -31.46
N VAL A 287 26.78 -3.65 -31.73
CA VAL A 287 25.92 -3.63 -32.93
C VAL A 287 24.91 -2.46 -32.93
N GLY A 288 24.62 -1.86 -31.78
CA GLY A 288 23.66 -0.77 -31.61
C GLY A 288 24.22 0.65 -31.69
N ALA A 289 25.52 0.81 -31.98
CA ALA A 289 26.30 2.04 -31.77
C ALA A 289 26.33 2.43 -30.27
N PRO A 290 27.39 2.05 -29.53
CA PRO A 290 27.42 2.09 -28.06
C PRO A 290 27.35 3.50 -27.45
N PHE A 291 27.73 4.54 -28.18
CA PHE A 291 27.82 5.91 -27.66
C PHE A 291 26.92 6.85 -28.45
N ARG A 292 25.64 6.87 -28.09
CA ARG A 292 24.64 7.76 -28.71
C ARG A 292 24.61 9.09 -27.98
N LYS A 293 24.32 10.18 -28.70
CA LYS A 293 23.97 11.45 -28.07
C LYS A 293 22.48 11.40 -27.71
N ALA A 294 22.17 11.55 -26.42
CA ALA A 294 20.81 11.76 -25.95
C ALA A 294 20.56 13.26 -25.82
N SER A 295 19.40 13.75 -26.28
CA SER A 295 18.97 15.09 -25.88
C SER A 295 18.50 15.07 -24.42
N VAL A 296 18.71 16.17 -23.73
CA VAL A 296 18.44 16.30 -22.29
C VAL A 296 17.47 17.45 -22.07
N GLU A 297 16.33 17.15 -21.44
CA GLU A 297 15.33 18.13 -21.04
C GLU A 297 15.09 18.05 -19.53
N THR A 298 15.03 19.20 -18.85
CA THR A 298 14.76 19.27 -17.41
C THR A 298 13.31 19.64 -17.15
N TYR A 299 12.73 19.03 -16.12
CA TYR A 299 11.35 19.26 -15.70
C TYR A 299 11.28 19.53 -14.17
N PRO A 300 10.17 20.13 -13.68
CA PRO A 300 9.95 20.40 -12.26
C PRO A 300 10.06 19.14 -11.38
N GLY A 301 10.42 19.30 -10.10
CA GLY A 301 10.59 18.19 -9.16
C GLY A 301 11.91 17.41 -9.33
N GLY A 302 12.93 18.03 -9.93
CA GLY A 302 14.25 17.42 -10.13
C GLY A 302 14.24 16.28 -11.16
N ILE A 303 13.46 16.42 -12.23
CA ILE A 303 13.33 15.41 -13.28
C ILE A 303 14.18 15.78 -14.51
N VAL A 304 14.80 14.76 -15.11
CA VAL A 304 15.47 14.83 -16.41
C VAL A 304 14.82 13.82 -17.33
N VAL A 305 14.38 14.24 -18.52
CA VAL A 305 13.97 13.34 -19.60
C VAL A 305 15.11 13.26 -20.61
N LEU A 306 15.57 12.05 -20.89
CA LEU A 306 16.52 11.77 -21.95
C LEU A 306 15.77 11.22 -23.15
N ARG A 307 15.90 11.86 -24.32
CA ARG A 307 15.43 11.29 -25.59
C ARG A 307 16.59 10.80 -26.42
N ILE A 308 16.53 9.54 -26.81
CA ILE A 308 17.61 8.87 -27.55
C ILE A 308 17.05 8.40 -28.88
N GLU A 309 17.61 8.87 -29.99
CA GLU A 309 17.18 8.43 -31.32
C GLU A 309 17.31 6.91 -31.48
N LYS A 310 16.26 6.29 -32.04
CA LYS A 310 16.24 4.84 -32.25
C LYS A 310 17.40 4.37 -33.12
N PRO A 311 18.03 3.24 -32.76
CA PRO A 311 19.08 2.66 -33.57
C PRO A 311 18.54 2.16 -34.91
N LYS A 312 19.09 2.71 -36.01
CA LYS A 312 18.92 2.19 -37.36
C LYS A 312 19.67 0.84 -37.49
N GLY A 313 19.15 -0.07 -38.32
CA GLY A 313 19.80 -1.38 -38.59
C GLY A 313 19.34 -2.54 -37.70
N LEU A 314 20.29 -3.41 -37.30
CA LEU A 314 20.05 -4.71 -36.65
C LEU A 314 19.98 -4.66 -35.10
N SER A 315 19.82 -3.48 -34.51
CA SER A 315 19.80 -3.34 -33.04
C SER A 315 18.56 -3.98 -32.40
N VAL A 316 18.76 -4.57 -31.22
CA VAL A 316 17.69 -5.16 -30.39
C VAL A 316 16.77 -4.07 -29.81
N MET A 317 17.29 -2.85 -29.62
CA MET A 317 16.55 -1.68 -29.14
C MET A 317 15.65 -1.04 -30.21
N ARG A 318 15.29 -1.78 -31.26
CA ARG A 318 14.31 -1.33 -32.28
C ARG A 318 12.88 -1.70 -31.92
N ARG A 319 12.68 -2.78 -31.16
CA ARG A 319 11.36 -3.21 -30.69
C ARG A 319 11.46 -3.70 -29.25
N TRP A 320 10.54 -3.25 -28.42
CA TRP A 320 10.39 -3.67 -27.03
C TRP A 320 8.91 -3.82 -26.70
N ALA A 321 8.62 -4.43 -25.56
CA ALA A 321 7.25 -4.56 -25.05
C ALA A 321 6.97 -3.43 -24.04
N PRO A 322 5.69 -3.09 -23.80
CA PRO A 322 5.32 -2.16 -22.75
C PRO A 322 5.84 -2.61 -21.38
N GLY A 323 6.25 -1.64 -20.55
CA GLY A 323 6.90 -1.90 -19.27
C GLY A 323 8.31 -2.50 -19.37
N SER A 324 8.93 -2.55 -20.56
CA SER A 324 10.36 -2.90 -20.67
C SER A 324 11.25 -1.78 -20.08
N HIS A 325 12.39 -2.18 -19.55
CA HIS A 325 13.43 -1.29 -19.06
C HIS A 325 14.75 -1.49 -19.79
N CYS A 326 15.66 -0.54 -19.67
CA CYS A 326 17.02 -0.66 -20.16
C CYS A 326 18.02 -0.26 -19.07
N PHE A 327 19.27 -0.68 -19.20
CA PHE A 327 20.37 -0.18 -18.40
C PHE A 327 21.05 0.95 -19.17
N LEU A 328 21.02 2.14 -18.59
CA LEU A 328 21.67 3.32 -19.11
C LEU A 328 23.03 3.49 -18.43
N SER A 329 24.08 3.57 -19.23
CA SER A 329 25.41 3.99 -18.77
C SER A 329 25.71 5.39 -19.29
N LEU A 330 26.25 6.23 -18.42
CA LEU A 330 26.60 7.63 -18.69
C LEU A 330 28.13 7.76 -18.59
N PRO A 331 28.90 7.49 -19.66
CA PRO A 331 30.36 7.35 -19.56
C PRO A 331 31.06 8.62 -19.04
N ALA A 332 30.52 9.80 -19.36
CA ALA A 332 31.05 11.10 -18.95
C ALA A 332 30.65 11.54 -17.52
N LEU A 333 29.87 10.73 -16.81
CA LEU A 333 29.33 11.05 -15.48
C LEU A 333 29.58 9.93 -14.46
N ALA A 334 29.38 8.68 -14.89
CA ALA A 334 29.52 7.48 -14.08
C ALA A 334 30.11 6.35 -14.94
N PRO A 335 31.43 6.39 -15.23
CA PRO A 335 32.07 5.44 -16.12
C PRO A 335 31.93 4.01 -15.59
N GLY A 336 31.52 3.09 -16.46
CA GLY A 336 31.38 1.66 -16.13
C GLY A 336 30.15 1.30 -15.28
N GLN A 337 29.34 2.28 -14.87
CA GLN A 337 28.09 2.04 -14.15
C GLN A 337 26.91 2.04 -15.13
N GLY A 338 25.98 1.11 -14.95
CA GLY A 338 24.75 1.01 -15.73
C GLY A 338 23.55 0.93 -14.81
N HIS A 339 22.64 1.90 -14.88
CA HIS A 339 21.47 2.02 -14.01
C HIS A 339 20.20 1.62 -14.76
N PRO A 340 19.30 0.84 -14.14
CA PRO A 340 18.05 0.44 -14.77
C PRO A 340 17.05 1.60 -14.81
N PHE A 341 16.42 1.81 -15.97
CA PHE A 341 15.30 2.75 -16.13
C PHE A 341 14.23 2.18 -17.04
N THR A 342 12.96 2.39 -16.69
CA THR A 342 11.81 2.08 -17.56
C THR A 342 11.90 2.90 -18.83
N ILE A 343 11.61 2.28 -19.97
CA ILE A 343 11.44 2.99 -21.23
C ILE A 343 10.03 3.60 -21.21
N MET A 344 9.92 4.92 -21.28
CA MET A 344 8.65 5.65 -21.26
C MET A 344 7.98 5.68 -22.64
N SER A 345 8.76 5.59 -23.72
CA SER A 345 8.23 5.53 -25.09
C SER A 345 7.83 4.11 -25.51
N THR A 346 7.05 4.02 -26.57
CA THR A 346 6.60 2.77 -27.19
C THR A 346 7.51 2.35 -28.34
N SER A 347 7.41 1.08 -28.77
CA SER A 347 8.20 0.56 -29.89
C SER A 347 7.94 1.25 -31.23
N GLU A 348 6.87 2.02 -31.35
CA GLU A 348 6.48 2.71 -32.58
C GLU A 348 6.96 4.17 -32.65
N ASP A 349 7.29 4.78 -31.51
CA ASP A 349 7.80 6.17 -31.47
C ASP A 349 9.16 6.28 -32.19
N ASP A 350 9.71 7.45 -32.52
CA ASP A 350 11.03 7.52 -33.18
C ASP A 350 12.22 7.54 -32.21
N SER A 351 11.93 7.72 -30.92
CA SER A 351 12.92 7.83 -29.85
C SER A 351 12.69 6.84 -28.70
N ILE A 352 13.74 6.65 -27.91
CA ILE A 352 13.73 5.94 -26.63
C ILE A 352 13.77 7.03 -25.56
N ASP A 353 12.62 7.22 -24.90
CA ASP A 353 12.47 8.28 -23.91
C ASP A 353 12.58 7.68 -22.51
N ILE A 354 13.40 8.30 -21.66
CA ILE A 354 13.70 7.82 -20.31
C ILE A 354 13.53 8.98 -19.34
N LEU A 355 12.61 8.83 -18.39
CA LEU A 355 12.39 9.78 -17.30
C LEU A 355 13.23 9.39 -16.09
N ILE A 356 14.11 10.29 -15.65
CA ILE A 356 15.08 10.09 -14.59
C ILE A 356 14.83 11.11 -13.47
N ARG A 357 14.66 10.62 -12.24
CA ARG A 357 14.64 11.48 -11.05
C ARG A 357 16.07 11.72 -10.54
N ALA A 358 16.42 12.98 -10.32
CA ALA A 358 17.67 13.35 -9.69
C ALA A 358 17.74 12.79 -8.26
N ARG A 359 18.86 12.15 -7.95
CA ARG A 359 19.24 11.63 -6.62
C ARG A 359 20.71 11.96 -6.40
N SER A 360 21.26 11.66 -5.22
CA SER A 360 22.70 11.76 -4.99
C SER A 360 23.49 10.90 -6.01
N GLY A 361 24.69 11.36 -6.40
CA GLY A 361 25.55 10.65 -7.35
C GLY A 361 25.27 10.98 -8.81
N ALA A 362 25.33 9.98 -9.69
CA ALA A 362 25.34 10.15 -11.15
C ALA A 362 24.13 10.91 -11.72
N THR A 363 22.91 10.63 -11.21
CA THR A 363 21.67 11.28 -11.69
C THR A 363 21.57 12.73 -11.23
N GLY A 364 22.10 13.06 -10.04
CA GLY A 364 22.22 14.43 -9.57
C GLY A 364 23.22 15.24 -10.39
N THR A 365 24.37 14.64 -10.73
CA THR A 365 25.35 15.29 -11.62
C THR A 365 24.79 15.49 -13.03
N LEU A 366 24.00 14.54 -13.55
CA LEU A 366 23.27 14.70 -14.81
C LEU A 366 22.33 15.90 -14.76
N TYR A 367 21.52 16.03 -13.70
CA TYR A 367 20.58 17.13 -13.52
C TYR A 367 21.31 18.49 -13.43
N LYS A 368 22.41 18.58 -12.66
CA LYS A 368 23.23 19.79 -12.57
C LYS A 368 23.82 20.20 -13.93
N LYS A 369 24.31 19.24 -14.72
CA LYS A 369 24.81 19.53 -16.08
C LYS A 369 23.70 19.98 -17.03
N ALA A 370 22.51 19.38 -16.92
CA ALA A 370 21.36 19.77 -17.70
C ALA A 370 20.91 21.21 -17.38
N LEU A 371 20.85 21.56 -16.08
CA LEU A 371 20.58 22.93 -15.63
C LEU A 371 21.65 23.94 -16.09
N ALA A 372 22.91 23.51 -16.20
CA ALA A 372 24.00 24.32 -16.74
C ALA A 372 23.95 24.49 -18.28
N GLY A 373 22.87 24.05 -18.95
CA GLY A 373 22.64 24.24 -20.37
C GLY A 373 23.15 23.11 -21.28
N ALA A 374 23.52 21.94 -20.74
CA ALA A 374 23.94 20.82 -21.57
C ALA A 374 22.77 20.25 -22.38
N GLN A 375 22.78 20.47 -23.70
CA GLN A 375 21.72 19.99 -24.60
C GLN A 375 21.82 18.49 -24.92
N THR A 376 23.03 17.92 -24.92
CA THR A 376 23.24 16.51 -25.23
C THR A 376 24.25 15.84 -24.32
N VAL A 377 24.03 14.55 -24.04
CA VAL A 377 24.94 13.73 -23.21
C VAL A 377 25.21 12.40 -23.92
N PRO A 378 26.48 11.91 -23.94
CA PRO A 378 26.78 10.59 -24.46
C PRO A 378 26.21 9.51 -23.53
N VAL A 379 25.43 8.60 -24.12
CA VAL A 379 24.78 7.51 -23.41
C VAL A 379 25.05 6.18 -24.10
N CYS A 380 25.16 5.13 -23.28
CA CYS A 380 25.15 3.74 -23.74
C CYS A 380 23.91 3.05 -23.21
N VAL A 381 23.10 2.50 -24.12
CA VAL A 381 21.84 1.84 -23.77
C VAL A 381 21.98 0.33 -23.95
N ASP A 382 21.77 -0.40 -22.86
CA ASP A 382 21.76 -1.86 -22.86
C ASP A 382 20.34 -2.37 -22.58
N GLY A 383 19.72 -3.06 -23.54
CA GLY A 383 18.31 -3.47 -23.43
C GLY A 383 17.74 -4.06 -24.72
N PRO A 384 16.41 -4.22 -24.81
CA PRO A 384 15.41 -4.03 -23.75
C PRO A 384 15.36 -5.27 -22.83
N TYR A 385 15.03 -5.05 -21.57
CA TYR A 385 14.91 -6.06 -20.53
C TYR A 385 13.55 -5.97 -19.86
N GLY A 386 13.09 -7.11 -19.32
CA GLY A 386 11.75 -7.17 -18.75
C GLY A 386 10.65 -6.96 -19.79
N HIS A 387 9.45 -7.38 -19.45
CA HIS A 387 8.23 -7.02 -20.16
C HIS A 387 7.09 -7.20 -19.19
N CYS A 388 6.05 -6.38 -19.36
CA CYS A 388 4.88 -6.52 -18.51
C CYS A 388 4.06 -7.77 -18.86
N ALA A 389 3.19 -8.15 -17.92
CA ALA A 389 2.11 -9.09 -18.17
C ALA A 389 1.24 -8.64 -19.36
N ALA A 390 0.56 -9.61 -19.96
CA ALA A 390 -0.29 -9.39 -21.11
C ALA A 390 -1.63 -8.73 -20.72
N PHE A 391 -1.60 -7.46 -20.28
CA PHE A 391 -2.80 -6.71 -19.86
C PHE A 391 -3.92 -6.72 -20.90
N HIS A 392 -3.58 -6.79 -22.20
CA HIS A 392 -4.53 -6.92 -23.31
C HIS A 392 -5.44 -8.17 -23.27
N ARG A 393 -5.21 -9.11 -22.34
CA ARG A 393 -6.00 -10.34 -22.16
C ARG A 393 -7.08 -10.24 -21.08
N TYR A 394 -7.05 -9.18 -20.28
CA TYR A 394 -8.05 -8.89 -19.25
C TYR A 394 -9.12 -8.00 -19.84
N GLU A 395 -10.35 -8.15 -19.38
CA GLU A 395 -11.50 -7.38 -19.86
C GLU A 395 -11.49 -5.97 -19.27
N THR A 396 -11.11 -5.86 -18.01
CA THR A 396 -10.94 -4.57 -17.31
C THR A 396 -9.51 -4.44 -16.78
N VAL A 397 -8.89 -3.29 -17.01
CA VAL A 397 -7.54 -2.98 -16.52
C VAL A 397 -7.55 -1.70 -15.69
N LEU A 398 -7.10 -1.78 -14.44
CA LEU A 398 -6.88 -0.64 -13.55
C LEU A 398 -5.38 -0.38 -13.43
N LEU A 399 -4.92 0.84 -13.75
CA LEU A 399 -3.53 1.24 -13.66
C LEU A 399 -3.39 2.38 -12.66
N ILE A 400 -2.60 2.17 -11.60
CA ILE A 400 -2.34 3.16 -10.55
C ILE A 400 -0.85 3.51 -10.57
N ALA A 401 -0.52 4.78 -10.83
CA ALA A 401 0.84 5.28 -10.85
C ALA A 401 1.07 6.29 -9.72
N GLY A 402 2.23 6.23 -9.05
CA GLY A 402 2.68 7.24 -8.08
C GLY A 402 3.97 7.91 -8.52
N GLY A 403 3.98 9.23 -8.67
CA GLY A 403 5.15 10.01 -9.09
C GLY A 403 5.75 9.50 -10.40
N THR A 404 7.04 9.16 -10.38
CA THR A 404 7.78 8.63 -11.55
C THR A 404 7.37 7.20 -11.96
N GLY A 405 6.53 6.52 -11.16
CA GLY A 405 5.91 5.24 -11.54
C GLY A 405 5.01 5.34 -12.78
N ILE A 406 4.69 6.56 -13.21
CA ILE A 406 3.98 6.85 -14.46
C ILE A 406 4.63 6.23 -15.70
N THR A 407 5.96 6.11 -15.71
CA THR A 407 6.73 5.54 -16.83
C THR A 407 6.30 4.13 -17.21
N PHE A 408 5.90 3.33 -16.22
CA PHE A 408 5.33 2.00 -16.46
C PHE A 408 3.90 2.10 -16.97
N SER A 409 3.02 2.72 -16.19
CA SER A 409 1.58 2.72 -16.43
C SER A 409 1.22 3.36 -17.77
N ILE A 410 1.90 4.44 -18.16
CA ILE A 410 1.61 5.15 -19.41
C ILE A 410 1.92 4.30 -20.65
N THR A 411 3.01 3.51 -20.62
CA THR A 411 3.36 2.64 -21.75
C THR A 411 2.34 1.51 -21.92
N VAL A 412 1.81 1.00 -20.80
CA VAL A 412 0.77 -0.03 -20.82
C VAL A 412 -0.53 0.56 -21.37
N ALA A 413 -0.94 1.73 -20.89
CA ALA A 413 -2.16 2.40 -21.34
C ALA A 413 -2.08 2.74 -22.84
N ARG A 414 -0.97 3.32 -23.31
CA ARG A 414 -0.73 3.62 -24.74
C ARG A 414 -0.78 2.34 -25.61
N ASP A 415 -0.21 1.22 -25.16
CA ASP A 415 -0.28 -0.05 -25.90
C ASP A 415 -1.71 -0.61 -25.99
N LEU A 416 -2.50 -0.48 -24.93
CA LEU A 416 -3.90 -0.90 -24.90
C LEU A 416 -4.75 -0.04 -25.83
N VAL A 417 -4.62 1.28 -25.76
CA VAL A 417 -5.32 2.23 -26.67
C VAL A 417 -4.97 1.92 -28.12
N ARG A 418 -3.68 1.80 -28.44
CA ARG A 418 -3.24 1.48 -29.81
C ARG A 418 -3.83 0.17 -30.31
N ARG A 419 -3.81 -0.89 -29.50
CA ARG A 419 -4.40 -2.20 -29.88
C ARG A 419 -5.91 -2.12 -30.05
N ARG A 420 -6.59 -1.28 -29.26
CA ARG A 420 -8.03 -1.01 -29.38
C ARG A 420 -8.34 -0.34 -30.71
N VAL A 421 -7.61 0.73 -31.04
CA VAL A 421 -7.74 1.47 -32.31
C VAL A 421 -7.46 0.56 -33.51
N ALA A 422 -6.38 -0.22 -33.46
CA ALA A 422 -6.01 -1.14 -34.53
C ALA A 422 -6.85 -2.43 -34.57
N GLN A 423 -7.73 -2.67 -33.59
CA GLN A 423 -8.49 -3.93 -33.40
C GLN A 423 -7.61 -5.20 -33.46
N THR A 424 -6.40 -5.14 -32.91
CA THR A 424 -5.42 -6.24 -33.00
C THR A 424 -5.20 -6.98 -31.68
N GLY A 425 -5.84 -8.15 -31.54
CA GLY A 425 -5.53 -9.10 -30.47
C GLY A 425 -5.71 -8.53 -29.05
N ILE A 426 -6.79 -7.77 -28.85
CA ILE A 426 -7.17 -7.16 -27.58
C ILE A 426 -8.51 -7.73 -27.08
N TYR A 427 -8.54 -8.15 -25.83
CA TYR A 427 -9.76 -8.53 -25.09
C TYR A 427 -10.24 -7.42 -24.17
N THR A 428 -9.36 -6.49 -23.82
CA THR A 428 -9.67 -5.35 -22.94
C THR A 428 -10.78 -4.50 -23.52
N LYS A 429 -11.80 -4.27 -22.70
CA LYS A 429 -12.98 -3.47 -22.97
C LYS A 429 -12.88 -2.10 -22.30
N ARG A 430 -12.24 -2.02 -21.13
CA ARG A 430 -12.11 -0.79 -20.35
C ARG A 430 -10.75 -0.67 -19.65
N VAL A 431 -10.20 0.54 -19.61
CA VAL A 431 -8.97 0.90 -18.92
C VAL A 431 -9.24 2.10 -18.01
N LYS A 432 -8.98 1.94 -16.71
CA LYS A 432 -9.01 3.03 -15.73
C LYS A 432 -7.57 3.37 -15.35
N PHE A 433 -7.18 4.62 -15.51
CA PHE A 433 -5.82 5.09 -15.36
C PHE A 433 -5.75 6.21 -14.34
N ILE A 434 -5.12 5.92 -13.20
CA ILE A 434 -5.04 6.83 -12.06
C ILE A 434 -3.58 7.20 -11.83
N TRP A 435 -3.27 8.50 -11.83
CA TRP A 435 -1.91 8.99 -11.59
C TRP A 435 -1.86 9.96 -10.40
N VAL A 436 -1.05 9.62 -9.40
CA VAL A 436 -0.88 10.38 -8.16
C VAL A 436 0.43 11.15 -8.21
N ILE A 437 0.36 12.49 -8.14
CA ILE A 437 1.48 13.43 -8.17
C ILE A 437 1.41 14.39 -6.99
N THR A 438 2.53 15.01 -6.64
CA THR A 438 2.57 15.99 -5.55
C THR A 438 2.19 17.39 -6.00
N ASN A 439 2.64 17.82 -7.17
CA ASN A 439 2.47 19.17 -7.72
C ASN A 439 1.94 19.07 -9.17
N ARG A 440 1.03 19.95 -9.61
CA ARG A 440 0.48 19.97 -10.97
C ARG A 440 1.56 20.21 -12.02
N ALA A 441 2.63 20.91 -11.67
CA ALA A 441 3.79 21.11 -12.54
C ALA A 441 4.38 19.78 -13.04
N HIS A 442 4.18 18.68 -12.32
CA HIS A 442 4.63 17.35 -12.73
C HIS A 442 3.90 16.79 -13.95
N LEU A 443 2.73 17.33 -14.32
CA LEU A 443 2.01 16.97 -15.55
C LEU A 443 2.87 17.20 -16.80
N SER A 444 3.75 18.20 -16.76
CA SER A 444 4.67 18.51 -17.86
C SER A 444 5.56 17.32 -18.25
N TRP A 445 5.86 16.41 -17.31
CA TRP A 445 6.75 15.26 -17.52
C TRP A 445 6.31 14.35 -18.67
N VAL A 446 5.00 14.18 -18.84
CA VAL A 446 4.40 13.22 -19.78
C VAL A 446 3.27 13.85 -20.60
N ARG A 447 3.22 15.18 -20.67
CA ARG A 447 2.15 15.94 -21.34
C ARG A 447 1.86 15.43 -22.75
N ASN A 448 2.89 15.32 -23.59
CA ASN A 448 2.73 14.94 -24.99
C ASN A 448 2.17 13.52 -25.12
N GLU A 449 2.66 12.62 -24.27
CA GLU A 449 2.25 11.21 -24.26
C GLU A 449 0.81 11.04 -23.77
N LEU A 450 0.42 11.81 -22.74
CA LEU A 450 -0.92 11.80 -22.19
C LEU A 450 -1.93 12.43 -23.18
N ALA A 451 -1.57 13.55 -23.81
CA ALA A 451 -2.39 14.21 -24.82
C ALA A 451 -2.62 13.30 -26.04
N GLY A 452 -1.56 12.67 -26.56
CA GLY A 452 -1.67 11.72 -27.67
C GLY A 452 -2.52 10.51 -27.30
N MET A 453 -2.34 9.96 -26.09
CA MET A 453 -3.14 8.83 -25.61
C MET A 453 -4.63 9.16 -25.49
N LEU A 454 -4.97 10.35 -24.97
CA LEU A 454 -6.36 10.80 -24.84
C LEU A 454 -6.99 11.12 -26.20
N ALA A 455 -6.22 11.68 -27.15
CA ALA A 455 -6.70 11.97 -28.49
C ALA A 455 -7.00 10.70 -29.30
N ASP A 456 -6.20 9.64 -29.12
CA ASP A 456 -6.35 8.36 -29.83
C ASP A 456 -7.41 7.44 -29.19
N ALA A 457 -7.76 7.66 -27.92
CA ALA A 457 -8.62 6.75 -27.18
C ALA A 457 -10.11 6.94 -27.52
N PRO A 458 -10.86 5.85 -27.78
CA PRO A 458 -12.32 5.92 -27.84
C PRO A 458 -12.92 6.38 -26.50
N ASN A 459 -13.95 7.22 -26.52
CA ASN A 459 -14.56 7.85 -25.32
C ASN A 459 -14.93 6.86 -24.21
N ASP A 460 -15.33 5.63 -24.53
CA ASP A 460 -15.78 4.63 -23.53
C ASP A 460 -14.66 3.66 -23.09
N PHE A 461 -13.46 3.78 -23.66
CA PHE A 461 -12.38 2.80 -23.46
C PHE A 461 -11.42 3.20 -22.35
N LEU A 462 -11.11 4.49 -22.20
CA LEU A 462 -10.07 5.00 -21.31
C LEU A 462 -10.65 6.07 -20.37
N ASP A 463 -10.62 5.78 -19.08
CA ASP A 463 -10.93 6.71 -17.98
C ASP A 463 -9.62 7.17 -17.33
N VAL A 464 -9.40 8.48 -17.23
CA VAL A 464 -8.15 9.08 -16.70
C VAL A 464 -8.46 9.95 -15.49
N GLU A 465 -7.76 9.71 -14.39
CA GLU A 465 -7.85 10.50 -13.16
C GLU A 465 -6.45 10.87 -12.66
N ILE A 466 -6.21 12.16 -12.41
CA ILE A 466 -4.92 12.67 -11.94
C ILE A 466 -5.10 13.29 -10.56
N ARG A 467 -4.43 12.76 -9.53
CA ARG A 467 -4.54 13.24 -8.15
C ARG A 467 -3.32 14.03 -7.70
N VAL A 468 -3.52 15.25 -7.20
CA VAL A 468 -2.46 16.15 -6.72
C VAL A 468 -2.49 16.26 -5.19
N THR A 469 -1.38 15.95 -4.51
CA THR A 469 -1.38 15.78 -3.04
C THR A 469 -0.73 16.89 -2.21
N ARG A 470 0.14 17.78 -2.75
CA ARG A 470 0.84 18.84 -1.95
C ARG A 470 0.29 20.26 -2.15
N GLU A 471 -0.26 20.61 -3.32
CA GLU A 471 -0.73 21.99 -3.58
C GLU A 471 -1.87 22.48 -2.68
N GLN A 472 -2.63 21.56 -2.07
CA GLN A 472 -3.62 21.90 -1.04
C GLN A 472 -3.01 22.59 0.18
N ALA A 473 -1.72 22.36 0.50
CA ALA A 473 -1.06 22.96 1.65
C ALA A 473 -0.64 24.42 1.43
N LEU A 474 -0.33 24.83 0.18
CA LEU A 474 0.16 26.19 -0.11
C LEU A 474 -0.98 27.20 -0.35
N VAL A 475 -2.12 26.75 -0.86
CA VAL A 475 -3.32 27.61 -1.04
C VAL A 475 -3.93 28.02 0.31
N ALA A 476 -3.64 27.27 1.37
CA ALA A 476 -4.08 27.60 2.73
C ALA A 476 -3.29 28.76 3.37
N GLU A 477 -2.11 29.13 2.87
CA GLU A 477 -1.23 30.11 3.54
C GLU A 477 -1.20 31.52 2.94
N HIS A 478 -1.65 31.78 1.71
CA HIS A 478 -1.62 33.13 1.12
C HIS A 478 -2.90 33.47 0.32
N PRO A 479 -3.84 34.25 0.88
CA PRO A 479 -4.95 34.81 0.11
C PRO A 479 -4.42 35.88 -0.86
N GLU A 480 -4.77 35.72 -2.14
CA GLU A 480 -4.38 36.58 -3.27
C GLU A 480 -4.52 38.09 -2.97
N LYS A 481 -3.42 38.84 -3.09
CA LYS A 481 -3.49 40.30 -3.21
C LYS A 481 -4.02 40.66 -4.61
N LYS A 482 -5.11 41.44 -4.64
CA LYS A 482 -5.70 42.06 -5.85
C LYS A 482 -4.64 42.76 -6.71
N PRO A 483 -4.78 42.78 -8.05
CA PRO A 483 -3.90 43.50 -8.94
C PRO A 483 -4.08 45.01 -8.74
N GLN A 484 -3.04 45.69 -8.24
CA GLN A 484 -2.94 47.14 -8.30
C GLN A 484 -2.32 47.55 -9.63
N LEU A 485 -2.89 48.59 -10.24
CA LEU A 485 -2.49 49.17 -11.51
C LEU A 485 -1.01 49.58 -11.51
N LEU A 486 -0.37 49.35 -12.66
CA LEU A 486 0.95 49.86 -13.04
C LEU A 486 1.05 51.38 -12.84
N PRO A 487 2.21 51.87 -12.40
CA PRO A 487 2.79 53.06 -13.01
C PRO A 487 4.17 52.80 -13.62
N GLU A 488 4.50 53.74 -14.50
CA GLU A 488 5.50 53.77 -15.55
C GLU A 488 6.96 53.50 -15.18
N ALA A 489 7.70 53.24 -16.27
CA ALA A 489 9.11 52.97 -16.41
C ALA A 489 10.06 53.90 -15.63
N ARG A 490 11.14 53.29 -15.13
CA ARG A 490 12.46 53.95 -15.07
C ARG A 490 13.58 52.91 -15.14
N GLU A 491 14.40 53.05 -16.17
CA GLU A 491 15.70 52.40 -16.34
C GLU A 491 16.64 52.77 -15.20
N VAL A 492 17.38 51.80 -14.63
CA VAL A 492 18.75 52.03 -14.13
C VAL A 492 19.60 50.77 -14.32
N THR A 493 20.81 51.05 -14.75
CA THR A 493 21.96 50.28 -15.22
C THR A 493 22.66 49.37 -14.19
N SER A 494 23.43 48.42 -14.76
CA SER A 494 24.52 47.60 -14.24
C SER A 494 25.30 48.08 -13.01
N SER A 495 25.75 47.16 -12.16
CA SER A 495 27.19 46.88 -11.92
C SER A 495 27.39 45.77 -10.87
N ALA A 496 28.50 45.05 -11.03
CA ALA A 496 28.95 43.92 -10.24
C ALA A 496 29.65 44.33 -8.92
N SER A 497 29.72 43.44 -7.95
CA SER A 497 30.98 43.09 -7.24
C SER A 497 30.78 41.93 -6.27
N LEU A 498 31.86 41.14 -6.17
CA LEU A 498 32.11 40.06 -5.22
C LEU A 498 32.30 40.62 -3.81
N ASP A 499 31.96 39.82 -2.79
CA ASP A 499 32.80 39.70 -1.60
C ASP A 499 32.68 38.30 -0.99
N THR A 500 33.82 37.83 -0.52
CA THR A 500 34.11 36.49 -0.01
C THR A 500 34.30 36.63 1.49
N GLU A 501 33.71 35.76 2.32
CA GLU A 501 34.42 35.24 3.51
C GLU A 501 33.71 34.06 4.17
N SER A 502 34.55 33.17 4.70
CA SER A 502 34.28 31.83 5.21
C SER A 502 33.71 31.80 6.62
N THR A 503 33.02 30.71 6.97
CA THR A 503 33.39 29.89 8.14
C THR A 503 32.78 28.49 7.99
N ALA A 504 33.61 27.49 8.24
CA ALA A 504 33.25 26.08 8.25
C ALA A 504 32.58 25.72 9.59
N ASP A 505 31.50 24.96 9.53
CA ASP A 505 31.16 24.02 10.60
C ASP A 505 30.54 22.75 10.00
N GLU A 506 31.19 21.63 10.30
CA GLU A 506 30.78 20.28 9.91
C GLU A 506 29.83 19.73 10.98
N SER A 507 28.61 19.33 10.59
CA SER A 507 28.02 18.02 10.93
C SER A 507 26.49 18.03 10.82
N ARG A 508 25.97 17.36 9.77
CA ARG A 508 24.78 16.47 9.74
C ARG A 508 24.39 16.22 8.29
N GLU A 509 24.40 14.95 7.87
CA GLU A 509 24.02 14.50 6.53
C GLU A 509 22.56 14.90 6.21
N GLY A 510 22.41 15.98 5.44
CA GLY A 510 21.14 16.42 4.88
C GLY A 510 20.92 15.84 3.48
N ASP A 511 19.69 15.38 3.24
CA ASP A 511 19.09 15.14 1.92
C ASP A 511 19.33 16.36 1.01
N VAL A 512 19.41 16.17 -0.30
CA VAL A 512 19.50 17.30 -1.24
C VAL A 512 18.28 18.16 -1.01
N THR A 513 18.47 19.33 -0.40
CA THR A 513 17.40 20.25 0.00
C THR A 513 16.50 20.54 -1.19
N GLU A 514 15.20 20.27 -1.04
CA GLU A 514 14.17 20.73 -1.96
C GLU A 514 14.34 22.25 -2.11
N VAL A 515 14.52 22.72 -3.34
CA VAL A 515 14.53 24.15 -3.66
C VAL A 515 13.16 24.73 -3.24
N PRO A 516 13.11 25.87 -2.53
CA PRO A 516 11.84 26.44 -2.08
C PRO A 516 10.87 26.68 -3.26
N SER A 517 9.57 26.46 -2.99
CA SER A 517 8.47 26.47 -3.96
C SER A 517 8.34 27.78 -4.76
N SER A 518 8.89 28.89 -4.25
CA SER A 518 8.92 30.19 -4.93
C SER A 518 9.74 30.19 -6.23
N THR A 519 10.68 29.26 -6.40
CA THR A 519 11.54 29.19 -7.59
C THR A 519 11.03 28.19 -8.64
N GLU A 520 10.16 27.23 -8.27
CA GLU A 520 9.60 26.23 -9.20
C GLU A 520 8.67 26.86 -10.26
N GLY A 521 7.99 27.96 -9.92
CA GLY A 521 7.13 28.70 -10.86
C GLY A 521 7.89 29.38 -12.01
N SER A 522 9.20 29.58 -11.87
CA SER A 522 10.06 30.25 -12.86
C SER A 522 10.61 29.30 -13.93
N LEU A 523 10.50 27.98 -13.76
CA LEU A 523 11.05 26.96 -14.65
C LEU A 523 10.04 26.40 -15.66
N LEU A 524 8.78 26.84 -15.58
CA LEU A 524 7.71 26.47 -16.51
C LEU A 524 7.68 27.45 -17.68
N SER A 525 7.82 26.96 -18.92
CA SER A 525 7.62 27.80 -20.10
C SER A 525 6.15 28.25 -20.19
N LEU A 526 5.86 29.37 -20.86
CA LEU A 526 4.48 29.84 -21.09
C LEU A 526 3.63 28.77 -21.80
N THR A 527 4.24 28.03 -22.73
CA THR A 527 3.68 26.86 -23.42
C THR A 527 3.33 25.70 -22.48
N ASP A 528 4.04 25.52 -21.37
CA ASP A 528 3.73 24.49 -20.36
C ASP A 528 2.51 24.87 -19.52
N LYS A 529 2.32 26.16 -19.23
CA LYS A 529 1.15 26.66 -18.49
C LYS A 529 -0.14 26.49 -19.28
N GLU A 530 -0.13 26.82 -20.57
CA GLU A 530 -1.28 26.57 -21.47
C GLU A 530 -1.55 25.06 -21.63
N GLY A 531 -0.50 24.25 -21.71
CA GLY A 531 -0.61 22.80 -21.81
C GLY A 531 -1.22 22.08 -20.62
N ILE A 532 -0.90 22.55 -19.42
CA ILE A 532 -1.43 21.99 -18.17
C ILE A 532 -2.94 22.28 -18.05
N SER A 533 -3.42 23.40 -18.59
CA SER A 533 -4.84 23.77 -18.57
C SER A 533 -5.74 22.76 -19.30
N GLN A 534 -5.22 22.09 -20.34
CA GLN A 534 -5.95 21.05 -21.08
C GLN A 534 -6.33 19.85 -20.20
N PHE A 535 -5.56 19.57 -19.15
CA PHE A 535 -5.82 18.45 -18.26
C PHE A 535 -6.67 18.82 -17.04
N ALA A 536 -7.13 20.07 -16.91
CA ALA A 536 -7.81 20.55 -15.72
C ALA A 536 -9.05 19.72 -15.34
N SER A 537 -9.79 19.19 -16.33
CA SER A 537 -10.95 18.33 -16.11
C SER A 537 -10.62 16.95 -15.53
N TYR A 538 -9.37 16.49 -15.67
CA TYR A 538 -8.91 15.19 -15.17
C TYR A 538 -8.19 15.31 -13.81
N VAL A 539 -7.98 16.54 -13.31
CA VAL A 539 -7.20 16.78 -12.08
C VAL A 539 -8.12 16.88 -10.86
N CYS A 540 -7.93 15.95 -9.92
CA CYS A 540 -8.51 15.97 -8.58
C CYS A 540 -7.43 16.31 -7.54
N PHE A 541 -7.83 16.87 -6.40
CA PHE A 541 -6.92 17.14 -5.28
C PHE A 541 -7.13 16.14 -4.14
N GLY A 542 -6.08 15.93 -3.35
CA GLY A 542 -6.08 15.05 -2.18
C GLY A 542 -5.50 13.66 -2.46
N ARG A 543 -5.17 12.93 -1.38
CA ARG A 543 -4.68 11.55 -1.50
C ARG A 543 -5.80 10.63 -1.98
N PRO A 544 -5.53 9.68 -2.90
CA PRO A 544 -6.51 8.65 -3.27
C PRO A 544 -6.89 7.77 -2.08
N ASN A 545 -8.18 7.52 -1.89
CA ASN A 545 -8.60 6.36 -1.10
C ASN A 545 -8.46 5.12 -2.00
N VAL A 546 -7.29 4.47 -1.89
CA VAL A 546 -6.93 3.32 -2.72
C VAL A 546 -7.94 2.17 -2.60
N LEU A 547 -8.48 1.95 -1.40
CA LEU A 547 -9.48 0.91 -1.16
C LEU A 547 -10.76 1.21 -1.92
N ALA A 548 -11.31 2.41 -1.78
CA ALA A 548 -12.52 2.81 -2.49
C ALA A 548 -12.33 2.77 -4.02
N LEU A 549 -11.17 3.20 -4.52
CA LEU A 549 -10.85 3.15 -5.95
C LEU A 549 -10.83 1.70 -6.48
N VAL A 550 -10.22 0.78 -5.72
CA VAL A 550 -10.21 -0.64 -6.09
C VAL A 550 -11.61 -1.23 -5.97
N GLU A 551 -12.37 -0.94 -4.91
CA GLU A 551 -13.75 -1.42 -4.72
C GLU A 551 -14.67 -0.96 -5.86
N MET A 552 -14.60 0.32 -6.25
CA MET A 552 -15.35 0.85 -7.40
C MET A 552 -14.94 0.18 -8.70
N ALA A 553 -13.64 0.07 -8.96
CA ALA A 553 -13.15 -0.57 -10.19
C ALA A 553 -13.49 -2.06 -10.24
N VAL A 554 -13.54 -2.74 -9.09
CA VAL A 554 -13.97 -4.14 -8.97
C VAL A 554 -15.48 -4.28 -9.18
N ALA A 555 -16.29 -3.35 -8.63
CA ALA A 555 -17.73 -3.32 -8.86
C ALA A 555 -18.05 -3.13 -10.35
N GLU A 556 -17.40 -2.16 -11.01
CA GLU A 556 -17.50 -1.94 -12.45
C GLU A 556 -17.01 -3.13 -13.29
N ALA A 557 -15.98 -3.84 -12.81
CA ALA A 557 -15.43 -5.01 -13.51
C ALA A 557 -16.32 -6.26 -13.38
N SER A 558 -17.14 -6.36 -12.33
CA SER A 558 -17.98 -7.53 -12.08
C SER A 558 -19.01 -7.81 -13.19
N GLU A 559 -19.37 -6.81 -13.99
CA GLU A 559 -20.20 -6.96 -15.19
C GLU A 559 -19.41 -7.46 -16.42
N LEU A 560 -18.10 -7.22 -16.44
CA LEU A 560 -17.26 -7.35 -17.62
C LEU A 560 -16.30 -8.54 -17.59
N GLY A 561 -16.12 -9.19 -16.44
CA GLY A 561 -15.35 -10.43 -16.28
C GLY A 561 -13.96 -10.23 -15.62
N ARG A 562 -12.88 -10.75 -16.22
CA ARG A 562 -11.55 -10.79 -15.57
C ARG A 562 -10.87 -9.43 -15.48
N MET A 563 -10.34 -9.11 -14.30
CA MET A 563 -9.72 -7.81 -14.03
C MET A 563 -8.21 -7.94 -13.77
N ALA A 564 -7.44 -6.98 -14.29
CA ALA A 564 -6.05 -6.79 -13.92
C ALA A 564 -5.82 -5.43 -13.24
N VAL A 565 -5.08 -5.44 -12.13
CA VAL A 565 -4.69 -4.22 -11.40
C VAL A 565 -3.18 -4.06 -11.50
N GLY A 566 -2.70 -3.04 -12.21
CA GLY A 566 -1.29 -2.66 -12.27
C GLY A 566 -0.99 -1.48 -11.36
N VAL A 567 0.00 -1.60 -10.47
CA VAL A 567 0.45 -0.50 -9.61
C VAL A 567 1.95 -0.28 -9.73
N CYS A 568 2.37 0.98 -9.87
CA CYS A 568 3.78 1.37 -9.83
C CYS A 568 3.95 2.70 -9.08
N GLY A 569 4.66 2.69 -7.95
CA GLY A 569 4.84 3.88 -7.13
C GLY A 569 5.59 3.61 -5.83
N PRO A 570 5.47 4.48 -4.82
CA PRO A 570 5.99 4.23 -3.47
C PRO A 570 5.54 2.87 -2.92
N SER A 571 6.34 2.26 -2.05
CA SER A 571 6.01 0.96 -1.45
C SER A 571 4.68 1.01 -0.69
N THR A 572 4.42 2.11 0.03
CA THR A 572 3.16 2.33 0.73
C THR A 572 1.95 2.26 -0.20
N LEU A 573 1.99 2.96 -1.34
CA LEU A 573 0.93 2.91 -2.35
C LEU A 573 0.75 1.49 -2.92
N SER A 574 1.86 0.78 -3.14
CA SER A 574 1.82 -0.58 -3.68
C SER A 574 1.21 -1.57 -2.68
N ASP A 575 1.55 -1.44 -1.40
CA ASP A 575 1.04 -2.27 -0.31
C ASP A 575 -0.44 -1.98 -0.06
N GLU A 576 -0.87 -0.71 -0.11
CA GLU A 576 -2.27 -0.30 -0.03
C GLU A 576 -3.12 -0.91 -1.16
N VAL A 577 -2.64 -0.86 -2.41
CA VAL A 577 -3.33 -1.49 -3.54
C VAL A 577 -3.42 -3.00 -3.37
N ALA A 578 -2.33 -3.65 -2.95
CA ALA A 578 -2.31 -5.10 -2.74
C ALA A 578 -3.31 -5.53 -1.65
N ASN A 579 -3.36 -4.80 -0.54
CA ASN A 579 -4.31 -5.04 0.55
C ASN A 579 -5.76 -4.81 0.10
N ALA A 580 -6.01 -3.74 -0.66
CA ALA A 580 -7.33 -3.42 -1.20
C ALA A 580 -7.84 -4.50 -2.17
N VAL A 581 -6.98 -5.01 -3.05
CA VAL A 581 -7.36 -6.12 -3.94
C VAL A 581 -7.61 -7.39 -3.15
N SER A 582 -6.75 -7.72 -2.17
CA SER A 582 -6.94 -8.91 -1.32
C SER A 582 -8.26 -8.88 -0.56
N ALA A 583 -8.71 -7.71 -0.10
CA ALA A 583 -10.00 -7.55 0.58
C ALA A 583 -11.21 -7.76 -0.35
N ASN A 584 -11.02 -7.65 -1.66
CA ASN A 584 -12.07 -7.76 -2.69
C ASN A 584 -12.05 -9.10 -3.44
N MET A 585 -11.13 -10.01 -3.10
CA MET A 585 -11.08 -11.35 -3.68
C MET A 585 -12.21 -12.22 -3.09
N THR A 586 -13.07 -12.75 -3.97
CA THR A 586 -14.13 -13.71 -3.64
C THR A 586 -14.00 -14.96 -4.53
N ALA A 587 -14.64 -16.08 -4.16
CA ALA A 587 -14.52 -17.35 -4.87
C ALA A 587 -14.85 -17.26 -6.39
N ASP A 588 -15.69 -16.30 -6.78
CA ASP A 588 -16.20 -16.15 -8.15
C ASP A 588 -15.47 -15.07 -8.98
N ARG A 589 -14.46 -14.36 -8.42
CA ARG A 589 -13.80 -13.22 -9.09
C ARG A 589 -12.30 -13.46 -9.30
N GLU A 590 -11.88 -13.58 -10.57
CA GLU A 590 -10.45 -13.70 -10.96
C GLU A 590 -9.85 -12.29 -11.16
N ILE A 591 -9.26 -11.73 -10.09
CA ILE A 591 -8.53 -10.45 -10.11
C ILE A 591 -7.03 -10.71 -10.01
N ASP A 592 -6.26 -10.28 -11.01
CA ASP A 592 -4.80 -10.41 -11.00
C ASP A 592 -4.14 -9.06 -10.67
N THR A 593 -3.32 -9.04 -9.60
CA THR A 593 -2.55 -7.85 -9.22
C THR A 593 -1.12 -7.91 -9.76
N PHE A 594 -0.64 -6.79 -10.29
CA PHE A 594 0.68 -6.59 -10.85
C PHE A 594 1.34 -5.39 -10.18
N VAL A 595 2.13 -5.65 -9.14
CA VAL A 595 2.93 -4.61 -8.48
C VAL A 595 4.26 -4.48 -9.22
N GLU A 596 4.47 -3.38 -9.94
CA GLU A 596 5.76 -3.09 -10.59
C GLU A 596 6.61 -2.22 -9.67
N SER A 597 7.73 -2.77 -9.19
CA SER A 597 8.72 -1.99 -8.44
C SER A 597 10.12 -2.34 -8.91
N PHE A 598 10.90 -1.33 -9.32
CA PHE A 598 12.32 -1.53 -9.61
C PHE A 598 13.05 -1.85 -8.30
N GLY A 599 13.41 -3.12 -8.12
CA GLY A 599 14.16 -3.59 -6.94
C GLY A 599 13.38 -4.42 -5.92
N CYS A 600 12.07 -4.64 -6.10
CA CYS A 600 11.30 -5.67 -5.38
C CYS A 600 10.44 -6.44 -6.37
N GLY A 601 10.57 -7.76 -6.39
CA GLY A 601 9.97 -8.59 -7.44
C GLY A 601 8.47 -8.37 -7.57
N VAL A 602 7.98 -8.33 -8.81
CA VAL A 602 6.55 -8.26 -9.12
C VAL A 602 5.79 -9.29 -8.31
N GLN A 603 4.95 -8.82 -7.38
CA GLN A 603 4.02 -9.67 -6.68
C GLN A 603 2.85 -9.94 -7.63
N VAL A 604 2.87 -11.10 -8.29
CA VAL A 604 1.64 -11.73 -8.79
C VAL A 604 1.09 -12.56 -7.65
N THR A 605 0.02 -12.10 -7.02
CA THR A 605 -0.80 -12.88 -6.09
C THR A 605 -1.98 -13.41 -6.89
N ALA A 606 -1.83 -14.61 -7.45
CA ALA A 606 -2.95 -15.43 -7.87
C ALA A 606 -3.21 -16.43 -6.75
N ALA A 607 -4.06 -16.08 -5.78
CA ALA A 607 -4.53 -17.02 -4.78
C ALA A 607 -5.76 -17.74 -5.36
N ARG A 608 -5.60 -19.02 -5.69
CA ARG A 608 -6.74 -19.90 -5.96
C ARG A 608 -7.09 -20.61 -4.67
N ASN A 609 -8.30 -20.44 -4.17
CA ASN A 609 -8.87 -21.37 -3.19
C ASN A 609 -9.16 -22.68 -3.92
N THR A 610 -8.24 -23.65 -3.84
CA THR A 610 -8.56 -25.05 -4.16
C THR A 610 -9.11 -25.70 -2.89
N PRO A 611 -10.27 -26.37 -2.95
CA PRO A 611 -10.76 -27.14 -1.81
C PRO A 611 -9.84 -28.35 -1.63
N THR A 612 -9.23 -28.46 -0.46
CA THR A 612 -8.53 -29.67 -0.02
C THR A 612 -9.31 -30.26 1.14
N GLU A 613 -9.91 -31.41 0.88
CA GLU A 613 -10.52 -32.28 1.88
C GLU A 613 -9.47 -32.78 2.87
N GLY A 614 -9.87 -32.87 4.15
CA GLY A 614 -9.38 -33.86 5.10
C GLY A 614 -8.05 -33.55 5.81
N GLY A 615 -8.13 -33.12 7.07
CA GLY A 615 -7.01 -33.23 8.00
C GLY A 615 -7.09 -32.33 9.21
N ASN A 616 -7.98 -32.66 10.15
CA ASN A 616 -8.00 -32.10 11.51
C ASN A 616 -6.58 -32.07 12.12
N LYS A 617 -6.07 -30.88 12.41
CA LYS A 617 -5.25 -30.61 13.60
C LYS A 617 -5.55 -29.20 14.08
N CYS A 618 -6.28 -29.12 15.19
CA CYS A 618 -6.44 -27.96 16.03
C CYS A 618 -5.09 -27.27 16.27
N ASN A 619 -5.02 -25.98 15.96
CA ASN A 619 -4.31 -25.03 16.78
C ASN A 619 -5.30 -23.89 17.03
N ASP A 620 -5.59 -23.69 18.32
CA ASP A 620 -6.44 -22.65 18.85
C ASP A 620 -5.90 -21.27 18.49
N ASP A 621 -6.58 -20.61 17.55
CA ASP A 621 -6.69 -19.16 17.50
C ASP A 621 -8.12 -18.89 17.06
N LYS A 622 -9.02 -18.66 18.04
CA LYS A 622 -10.40 -18.23 17.78
C LYS A 622 -10.34 -16.93 16.97
N ALA A 623 -10.57 -17.04 15.67
CA ALA A 623 -10.86 -15.90 14.81
C ALA A 623 -12.20 -15.32 15.28
N ASP A 624 -12.11 -14.21 16.02
CA ASP A 624 -13.25 -13.38 16.41
C ASP A 624 -14.06 -12.99 15.17
N SER A 625 -15.24 -13.59 15.05
CA SER A 625 -16.22 -13.41 13.98
C SER A 625 -17.17 -12.26 14.26
N SER A 626 -16.73 -11.21 14.96
CA SER A 626 -17.50 -9.96 15.06
C SER A 626 -17.72 -9.38 13.65
N LYS A 627 -18.97 -9.39 13.17
CA LYS A 627 -19.38 -8.61 11.99
C LYS A 627 -18.88 -7.17 12.15
N GLN A 628 -18.21 -6.66 11.13
CA GLN A 628 -17.50 -5.38 11.19
C GLN A 628 -18.47 -4.20 11.30
N LEU A 629 -18.74 -3.73 12.52
CA LEU A 629 -19.60 -2.57 12.80
C LEU A 629 -18.82 -1.27 12.53
N LYS A 630 -19.00 -0.69 11.33
CA LYS A 630 -18.53 0.68 11.06
C LYS A 630 -19.45 1.68 11.77
N MET A 631 -18.87 2.71 12.38
CA MET A 631 -19.62 3.72 13.14
C MET A 631 -19.28 5.13 12.68
N CYS A 632 -20.31 5.97 12.57
CA CYS A 632 -20.23 7.38 12.17
C CYS A 632 -19.62 8.27 13.28
N ARG A 633 -19.47 9.57 13.05
CA ARG A 633 -19.13 10.54 14.11
C ARG A 633 -20.07 11.73 14.04
N LEU A 634 -20.43 12.24 15.21
CA LEU A 634 -21.27 13.43 15.35
C LEU A 634 -20.62 14.50 16.23
N LEU A 635 -20.98 15.74 15.98
CA LEU A 635 -20.63 16.93 16.74
C LEU A 635 -21.88 17.81 16.84
N ILE A 636 -22.11 18.34 18.04
CA ILE A 636 -23.17 19.28 18.34
C ILE A 636 -22.54 20.45 19.08
N TYR A 637 -22.92 21.66 18.68
CA TYR A 637 -22.63 22.88 19.40
C TYR A 637 -23.95 23.58 19.73
N LYS A 638 -24.14 23.97 20.99
CA LYS A 638 -25.17 24.92 21.41
C LYS A 638 -24.56 25.99 22.31
N GLY A 639 -24.78 27.26 22.00
CA GLY A 639 -24.25 28.35 22.83
C GLY A 639 -25.09 29.62 22.76
N LYS A 640 -24.90 30.51 23.74
CA LYS A 640 -25.55 31.83 23.74
C LYS A 640 -25.04 32.72 22.62
N ARG A 641 -23.77 32.54 22.23
CA ARG A 641 -23.13 33.28 21.13
C ARG A 641 -23.05 32.42 19.88
N LYS A 642 -23.23 33.04 18.72
CA LYS A 642 -23.02 32.36 17.43
C LYS A 642 -21.53 32.09 17.23
N MET A 643 -21.17 30.84 16.97
CA MET A 643 -19.79 30.44 16.64
C MET A 643 -19.63 30.23 15.14
N LEU A 644 -18.42 30.49 14.64
CA LEU A 644 -18.08 30.22 13.25
C LEU A 644 -18.01 28.72 13.05
N LEU A 645 -18.63 28.22 11.98
CA LEU A 645 -18.62 26.79 11.68
C LEU A 645 -17.17 26.27 11.57
N ALA A 646 -16.25 27.05 10.99
CA ALA A 646 -14.84 26.68 10.89
C ALA A 646 -14.17 26.40 12.25
N ASP A 647 -14.51 27.16 13.30
CA ASP A 647 -13.96 26.98 14.66
C ASP A 647 -14.45 25.67 15.33
N LEU A 648 -15.48 25.04 14.76
CA LEU A 648 -16.07 23.80 15.25
C LEU A 648 -15.68 22.60 14.36
N ILE A 649 -15.72 22.76 13.03
CA ILE A 649 -15.69 21.63 12.11
C ILE A 649 -14.39 21.49 11.32
N THR A 650 -13.63 22.56 11.07
CA THR A 650 -12.39 22.51 10.25
C THR A 650 -11.12 22.77 11.08
N ARG A 651 -11.10 23.82 11.90
CA ARG A 651 -9.89 24.36 12.53
C ARG A 651 -9.35 23.58 13.73
N PRO A 652 -10.17 22.96 14.61
CA PRO A 652 -9.62 22.17 15.70
C PRO A 652 -8.74 21.01 15.20
N GLN A 653 -7.63 20.72 15.87
CA GLN A 653 -6.72 19.62 15.50
C GLN A 653 -7.43 18.26 15.47
N HIS A 654 -8.39 18.05 16.36
CA HIS A 654 -9.25 16.85 16.39
C HIS A 654 -10.68 17.22 15.95
N SER A 655 -10.81 18.06 14.91
CA SER A 655 -12.11 18.45 14.34
C SER A 655 -12.90 17.25 13.80
N ILE A 656 -14.22 17.41 13.64
CA ILE A 656 -15.04 16.34 13.05
C ILE A 656 -14.60 15.97 11.63
N ILE A 657 -14.01 16.91 10.89
CA ILE A 657 -13.39 16.62 9.58
C ILE A 657 -12.14 15.77 9.77
N ASN A 658 -11.28 16.03 10.76
CA ASN A 658 -10.13 15.16 11.00
C ASN A 658 -10.56 13.78 11.52
N GLN A 659 -11.59 13.72 12.36
CA GLN A 659 -12.23 12.47 12.79
C GLN A 659 -12.77 11.64 11.62
N SER A 660 -12.96 12.21 10.43
CA SER A 660 -13.41 11.45 9.26
C SER A 660 -12.32 10.59 8.60
N PHE A 661 -11.04 10.81 8.92
CA PHE A 661 -9.94 9.96 8.44
C PHE A 661 -8.92 9.58 9.53
N ASP A 662 -9.00 10.18 10.72
CA ASP A 662 -8.21 9.89 11.93
C ASP A 662 -9.14 9.82 13.16
N SER A 663 -10.04 8.84 13.17
CA SER A 663 -10.92 8.55 14.32
C SER A 663 -10.20 7.64 15.32
N ARG A 664 -10.05 8.09 16.57
CA ARG A 664 -9.21 7.41 17.58
C ARG A 664 -9.99 6.62 18.63
N LEU A 665 -11.26 6.94 18.85
CA LEU A 665 -12.12 6.26 19.83
C LEU A 665 -13.20 5.42 19.15
N ARG A 666 -12.85 4.81 18.02
CA ARG A 666 -13.70 3.87 17.28
C ARG A 666 -13.52 2.46 17.81
N ILE A 667 -14.64 1.80 18.14
CA ILE A 667 -14.66 0.39 18.53
C ILE A 667 -14.04 -0.49 17.41
N ASP A 668 -14.34 -0.20 16.13
CA ASP A 668 -13.66 -0.81 14.97
C ASP A 668 -12.34 -0.10 14.63
N THR A 669 -11.23 -0.68 15.07
CA THR A 669 -9.86 -0.15 14.90
C THR A 669 -9.20 -0.56 13.57
N ARG A 670 -9.81 -1.47 12.78
CA ARG A 670 -9.16 -2.01 11.57
C ARG A 670 -9.27 -1.07 10.36
N ARG A 671 -10.17 -0.07 10.38
CA ARG A 671 -10.38 0.94 9.30
C ARG A 671 -10.94 2.29 9.85
N PRO A 672 -10.11 3.22 10.36
CA PRO A 672 -10.57 4.43 11.06
C PRO A 672 -11.00 5.57 10.11
N ILE A 673 -11.81 5.27 9.08
CA ILE A 673 -12.26 6.26 8.09
C ILE A 673 -13.80 6.31 8.04
N ASN A 674 -14.33 7.54 8.08
CA ASN A 674 -15.73 7.91 7.88
C ASN A 674 -15.83 8.75 6.59
N GLY A 675 -15.65 8.08 5.45
CA GLY A 675 -15.54 8.70 4.12
C GLY A 675 -16.78 8.58 3.26
N ASP A 676 -17.89 8.05 3.79
CA ASP A 676 -19.08 7.67 3.02
C ASP A 676 -20.11 8.81 2.90
N GLY A 677 -19.69 10.03 3.25
CA GLY A 677 -20.46 11.27 3.20
C GLY A 677 -20.35 12.08 4.49
N PHE A 678 -20.87 13.30 4.46
CA PHE A 678 -21.00 14.18 5.62
C PHE A 678 -22.26 15.03 5.50
N GLY A 679 -22.62 15.66 6.60
CA GLY A 679 -23.48 16.83 6.54
C GLY A 679 -23.35 17.73 7.76
N VAL A 680 -23.77 18.97 7.55
CA VAL A 680 -23.79 20.02 8.56
C VAL A 680 -25.15 20.70 8.49
N GLY A 681 -25.86 20.68 9.61
CA GLY A 681 -27.11 21.40 9.82
C GLY A 681 -26.93 22.52 10.83
N TYR A 682 -27.53 23.68 10.59
CA TYR A 682 -27.48 24.81 11.52
C TYR A 682 -28.71 25.69 11.41
N TYR A 683 -29.05 26.37 12.51
CA TYR A 683 -30.12 27.35 12.54
C TYR A 683 -29.55 28.75 12.28
N THR A 684 -30.14 29.47 11.32
CA THR A 684 -29.67 30.80 10.90
C THR A 684 -30.26 31.92 11.76
N GLN A 685 -31.50 31.72 12.21
CA GLN A 685 -32.27 32.70 12.97
C GLN A 685 -31.98 32.66 14.46
N ASP A 686 -32.20 33.79 15.11
CA ASP A 686 -32.30 33.85 16.57
C ASP A 686 -33.75 33.53 16.96
N PRO A 687 -34.02 32.59 17.88
CA PRO A 687 -35.37 32.30 18.36
C PRO A 687 -36.11 33.55 18.87
N SER A 688 -35.37 34.55 19.37
CA SER A 688 -35.94 35.81 19.89
C SER A 688 -36.33 36.82 18.81
N SER A 689 -35.90 36.61 17.55
CA SER A 689 -36.18 37.51 16.42
C SER A 689 -36.37 36.70 15.12
N PRO A 690 -37.49 35.98 14.98
CA PRO A 690 -37.74 35.16 13.80
C PRO A 690 -37.99 36.02 12.55
N ASP A 691 -37.39 35.61 11.43
CA ASP A 691 -37.62 36.21 10.11
C ASP A 691 -38.62 35.35 9.32
N PRO A 692 -39.83 35.86 9.02
CA PRO A 692 -40.85 35.08 8.33
C PRO A 692 -40.46 34.68 6.90
N GLU A 693 -39.50 35.35 6.25
CA GLU A 693 -39.08 34.99 4.87
C GLU A 693 -38.17 33.77 4.83
N ILE A 694 -37.39 33.53 5.89
CA ILE A 694 -36.38 32.46 5.95
C ILE A 694 -36.94 31.17 6.59
N GLY A 695 -37.99 31.29 7.41
CA GLY A 695 -38.65 30.17 8.10
C GLY A 695 -37.89 29.61 9.32
N SER A 696 -38.57 28.81 10.13
CA SER A 696 -38.05 28.25 11.40
C SER A 696 -37.24 26.96 11.26
N GLY A 697 -37.14 26.42 10.05
CA GLY A 697 -36.43 25.17 9.77
C GLY A 697 -34.91 25.36 9.73
N PRO A 698 -34.13 24.28 9.91
CA PRO A 698 -32.68 24.35 9.80
C PRO A 698 -32.21 24.46 8.34
N CYS A 699 -31.03 25.04 8.14
CA CYS A 699 -30.29 24.92 6.89
C CYS A 699 -29.40 23.68 6.95
N ILE A 700 -29.52 22.78 5.96
CA ILE A 700 -28.76 21.53 5.91
C ILE A 700 -27.91 21.51 4.64
N PHE A 701 -26.64 21.19 4.81
CA PHE A 701 -25.70 20.94 3.74
C PHE A 701 -25.12 19.54 3.87
N THR A 702 -25.45 18.66 2.93
CA THR A 702 -24.97 17.27 2.85
C THR A 702 -24.15 17.05 1.59
N ALA A 703 -23.25 16.06 1.61
CA ALA A 703 -22.63 15.56 0.40
C ALA A 703 -22.11 14.13 0.59
N ILE A 704 -22.08 13.37 -0.50
CA ILE A 704 -21.47 12.03 -0.56
C ILE A 704 -19.94 12.05 -0.65
N THR A 705 -19.36 13.23 -0.89
CA THR A 705 -17.91 13.38 -0.96
C THR A 705 -17.31 13.32 0.45
N PRO A 706 -16.10 12.81 0.63
CA PRO A 706 -15.45 12.84 1.94
C PRO A 706 -15.29 14.27 2.47
N ALA A 707 -15.61 14.49 3.74
CA ALA A 707 -15.66 15.83 4.36
C ALA A 707 -14.35 16.61 4.19
N TRP A 708 -13.20 15.93 4.30
CA TRP A 708 -11.87 16.51 4.16
C TRP A 708 -11.53 17.04 2.76
N ASN A 709 -12.29 16.65 1.74
CA ASN A 709 -12.05 17.06 0.36
C ASN A 709 -13.18 17.92 -0.23
N ASN A 710 -14.13 18.37 0.59
CA ASN A 710 -15.22 19.21 0.11
C ASN A 710 -14.88 20.70 0.25
N LEU A 711 -14.55 21.33 -0.89
CA LEU A 711 -14.17 22.74 -0.92
C LEU A 711 -15.33 23.68 -0.58
N ASN A 712 -16.57 23.29 -0.88
CA ASN A 712 -17.74 24.09 -0.54
C ASN A 712 -17.97 24.10 0.97
N LEU A 713 -17.78 22.96 1.64
CA LEU A 713 -17.80 22.89 3.11
C LEU A 713 -16.80 23.87 3.71
N ALA A 714 -15.54 23.84 3.28
CA ALA A 714 -14.50 24.73 3.81
C ALA A 714 -14.83 26.21 3.57
N ARG A 715 -15.30 26.57 2.37
CA ARG A 715 -15.68 27.95 2.02
C ARG A 715 -16.87 28.47 2.83
N LEU A 716 -17.90 27.65 3.00
CA LEU A 716 -19.10 28.01 3.75
C LEU A 716 -18.82 28.06 5.25
N ALA A 717 -18.02 27.14 5.77
CA ALA A 717 -17.64 27.10 7.18
C ALA A 717 -16.93 28.38 7.65
N GLU A 718 -16.12 28.98 6.77
CA GLU A 718 -15.38 30.23 7.01
C GLU A 718 -16.27 31.48 7.04
N LYS A 719 -17.53 31.37 6.62
CA LYS A 719 -18.45 32.52 6.50
C LYS A 719 -19.76 32.36 7.25
N THR A 720 -20.02 31.18 7.81
CA THR A 720 -21.30 30.87 8.46
C THR A 720 -21.13 30.83 9.96
N LYS A 721 -21.99 31.56 10.70
CA LYS A 721 -22.05 31.53 12.16
C LYS A 721 -23.41 31.05 12.62
N SER A 722 -23.46 30.19 13.64
CA SER A 722 -24.72 29.77 14.26
C SER A 722 -24.56 29.50 15.76
N ALA A 723 -25.66 29.65 16.50
CA ALA A 723 -25.76 29.33 17.92
C ALA A 723 -26.07 27.85 18.17
N LEU A 724 -26.49 27.11 17.13
CA LEU A 724 -26.81 25.69 17.21
C LEU A 724 -26.41 24.99 15.91
N VAL A 725 -25.43 24.09 16.01
CA VAL A 725 -24.85 23.37 14.86
C VAL A 725 -24.83 21.87 15.16
N PHE A 726 -25.28 21.08 14.18
CA PHE A 726 -25.14 19.63 14.13
C PHE A 726 -24.23 19.30 12.95
N ALA A 727 -23.17 18.55 13.18
CA ALA A 727 -22.28 18.08 12.13
C ALA A 727 -22.08 16.57 12.26
N HIS A 728 -21.99 15.89 11.12
CA HIS A 728 -21.89 14.43 11.07
C HIS A 728 -20.99 13.99 9.92
N VAL A 729 -20.20 12.93 10.17
CA VAL A 729 -19.43 12.23 9.13
C VAL A 729 -19.78 10.74 9.14
N ARG A 730 -20.08 10.21 7.95
CA ARG A 730 -20.71 8.90 7.76
C ARG A 730 -19.68 7.80 7.51
N ALA A 731 -19.89 6.65 8.15
CA ALA A 731 -19.15 5.40 7.90
C ALA A 731 -20.15 4.25 7.73
N SER A 732 -20.54 3.97 6.49
CA SER A 732 -21.68 3.13 6.18
C SER A 732 -21.34 1.64 6.08
N THR A 733 -22.06 0.81 6.84
CA THR A 733 -22.22 -0.65 6.60
C THR A 733 -23.50 -0.97 5.82
N ALA A 734 -24.48 -0.05 5.77
CA ALA A 734 -25.82 -0.28 5.24
C ALA A 734 -26.34 0.91 4.40
N GLY A 735 -26.98 0.59 3.27
CA GLY A 735 -27.51 1.57 2.33
C GLY A 735 -26.48 2.05 1.31
N ILE A 736 -26.96 2.47 0.13
CA ILE A 736 -26.13 2.98 -0.96
C ILE A 736 -25.48 4.34 -0.60
N LEU A 737 -24.36 4.64 -1.25
CA LEU A 737 -23.71 5.95 -1.16
C LEU A 737 -24.55 6.98 -1.92
N ALA A 738 -25.47 7.62 -1.21
CA ALA A 738 -26.38 8.61 -1.73
C ALA A 738 -26.51 9.76 -0.72
N GLU A 739 -26.73 10.97 -1.22
CA GLU A 739 -26.78 12.17 -0.41
C GLU A 739 -27.94 12.12 0.60
N VAL A 740 -29.09 11.57 0.20
CA VAL A 740 -30.27 11.34 1.05
C VAL A 740 -30.00 10.44 2.26
N ASN A 741 -28.90 9.66 2.23
CA ASN A 741 -28.49 8.80 3.34
C ASN A 741 -27.45 9.48 4.25
N CYS A 742 -27.14 10.76 4.04
CA CYS A 742 -26.20 11.53 4.85
C CYS A 742 -26.96 12.35 5.90
N HIS A 743 -26.47 12.28 7.14
CA HIS A 743 -27.00 13.09 8.23
C HIS A 743 -26.55 14.55 8.11
N PRO A 744 -27.26 15.51 8.71
CA PRO A 744 -28.53 15.34 9.43
C PRO A 744 -29.76 15.30 8.51
N TRP A 745 -30.86 14.67 8.95
CA TRP A 745 -32.18 14.82 8.34
C TRP A 745 -32.99 15.90 9.07
N SER A 746 -33.98 16.48 8.38
CA SER A 746 -34.94 17.43 8.98
C SER A 746 -36.39 17.08 8.69
N PHE A 747 -37.26 17.57 9.58
CA PHE A 747 -38.71 17.61 9.42
C PHE A 747 -39.25 18.83 10.16
N GLY A 748 -39.74 19.84 9.44
CA GLY A 748 -40.13 21.12 10.04
C GLY A 748 -38.96 21.79 10.77
N SER A 749 -39.15 22.09 12.05
CA SER A 749 -38.11 22.64 12.93
C SER A 749 -37.13 21.59 13.47
N LEU A 750 -37.40 20.30 13.28
CA LEU A 750 -36.62 19.21 13.86
C LEU A 750 -35.42 18.83 12.99
N MET A 751 -34.33 18.44 13.64
CA MET A 751 -33.14 17.87 13.00
C MET A 751 -32.65 16.62 13.74
N TRP A 752 -32.20 15.59 12.99
CA TRP A 752 -31.84 14.27 13.53
C TRP A 752 -30.48 13.76 13.04
N MET A 753 -29.71 13.16 13.97
CA MET A 753 -28.48 12.41 13.71
C MET A 753 -28.47 11.07 14.43
N HIS A 754 -27.71 10.11 13.89
CA HIS A 754 -27.47 8.80 14.52
C HIS A 754 -25.99 8.42 14.37
N ASN A 755 -25.37 8.00 15.48
CA ASN A 755 -24.09 7.31 15.45
C ASN A 755 -24.25 5.89 16.02
N GLY A 756 -24.38 4.91 15.14
CA GLY A 756 -24.50 3.51 15.52
C GLY A 756 -25.23 2.72 14.44
N ASN A 757 -25.91 1.66 14.87
CA ASN A 757 -26.63 0.71 14.02
C ASN A 757 -27.86 0.19 14.75
N ILE A 758 -28.88 -0.18 13.99
CA ILE A 758 -30.01 -0.96 14.50
C ILE A 758 -29.81 -2.41 14.06
N ALA A 759 -29.66 -3.32 15.03
CA ALA A 759 -29.43 -4.73 14.78
C ALA A 759 -30.61 -5.37 14.05
N ALA A 760 -30.33 -6.40 13.24
CA ALA A 760 -31.35 -7.15 12.49
C ALA A 760 -32.32 -6.27 11.66
N PHE A 761 -31.90 -5.06 11.25
CA PHE A 761 -32.78 -4.09 10.57
C PHE A 761 -33.58 -4.68 9.39
N PRO A 762 -33.02 -5.52 8.49
CA PRO A 762 -33.79 -6.12 7.40
C PRO A 762 -34.97 -6.99 7.88
N LYS A 763 -34.88 -7.61 9.06
CA LYS A 763 -35.97 -8.42 9.66
C LYS A 763 -37.09 -7.52 10.21
N ILE A 764 -36.75 -6.40 10.84
CA ILE A 764 -37.72 -5.51 11.49
C ILE A 764 -38.27 -4.41 10.55
N LYS A 765 -37.60 -4.12 9.43
CA LYS A 765 -37.93 -3.00 8.53
C LYS A 765 -39.40 -2.98 8.10
N ARG A 766 -39.95 -4.13 7.69
CA ARG A 766 -41.36 -4.23 7.28
C ARG A 766 -42.33 -3.86 8.41
N ARG A 767 -42.03 -4.32 9.63
CA ARG A 767 -42.83 -4.02 10.81
C ARG A 767 -42.77 -2.54 11.16
N LEU A 768 -41.57 -1.96 11.14
CA LEU A 768 -41.37 -0.52 11.34
C LEU A 768 -42.20 0.27 10.33
N GLN A 769 -42.07 -0.03 9.04
CA GLN A 769 -42.81 0.64 7.96
C GLN A 769 -44.33 0.59 8.17
N THR A 770 -44.85 -0.55 8.62
CA THR A 770 -46.29 -0.75 8.85
C THR A 770 -46.80 0.02 10.08
N ALA A 771 -45.92 0.30 11.05
CA ALA A 771 -46.28 1.04 12.27
C ALA A 771 -46.33 2.56 12.05
N LEU A 772 -45.77 3.07 10.95
CA LEU A 772 -45.74 4.51 10.65
C LEU A 772 -47.05 4.99 10.04
N ARG A 773 -47.46 6.21 10.41
CA ARG A 773 -48.47 6.97 9.67
C ARG A 773 -47.95 7.34 8.28
N ASP A 774 -48.86 7.40 7.29
CA ASP A 774 -48.53 7.67 5.88
C ASP A 774 -47.65 8.91 5.70
N GLN A 775 -47.93 9.99 6.42
CA GLN A 775 -47.17 11.23 6.31
C GLN A 775 -45.67 11.09 6.64
N TYR A 776 -45.31 10.23 7.60
CA TYR A 776 -43.92 9.99 8.00
C TYR A 776 -43.28 8.92 7.14
N PHE A 777 -44.05 7.90 6.73
CA PHE A 777 -43.61 6.90 5.78
C PHE A 777 -43.21 7.51 4.43
N LEU A 778 -44.02 8.43 3.91
CA LEU A 778 -43.78 9.10 2.63
C LEU A 778 -42.65 10.14 2.68
N HIS A 779 -42.23 10.58 3.87
CA HIS A 779 -41.11 11.51 4.05
C HIS A 779 -39.74 10.83 3.89
N VAL A 780 -39.66 9.51 4.11
CA VAL A 780 -38.40 8.77 4.00
C VAL A 780 -37.97 8.69 2.55
N ALA A 781 -36.79 9.24 2.23
CA ALA A 781 -36.25 9.30 0.87
C ALA A 781 -35.15 8.24 0.65
N GLY A 782 -34.41 7.89 1.69
CA GLY A 782 -33.35 6.90 1.64
C GLY A 782 -33.80 5.51 2.13
N ASN A 783 -32.82 4.69 2.52
CA ASN A 783 -33.06 3.29 2.88
C ASN A 783 -32.29 2.85 4.14
N THR A 784 -31.72 3.80 4.89
CA THR A 784 -30.91 3.52 6.08
C THR A 784 -31.79 3.29 7.30
N ASP A 785 -31.32 2.40 8.18
CA ASP A 785 -31.92 2.18 9.50
C ASP A 785 -32.13 3.49 10.28
N SER A 786 -31.17 4.40 10.15
CA SER A 786 -31.08 5.67 10.84
C SER A 786 -32.15 6.67 10.42
N GLU A 787 -32.52 6.69 9.14
CA GLU A 787 -33.61 7.54 8.62
C GLU A 787 -34.99 6.98 8.96
N TRP A 788 -35.13 5.64 8.89
CA TRP A 788 -36.35 4.96 9.33
C TRP A 788 -36.58 5.14 10.84
N ALA A 789 -35.51 5.18 11.64
CA ALA A 789 -35.59 5.53 13.06
C ALA A 789 -36.05 6.98 13.30
N PHE A 790 -35.65 7.92 12.44
CA PHE A 790 -36.15 9.29 12.50
C PHE A 790 -37.64 9.36 12.20
N ALA A 791 -38.12 8.65 11.18
CA ALA A 791 -39.56 8.58 10.88
C ALA A 791 -40.36 7.97 12.05
N LEU A 792 -39.80 6.95 12.73
CA LEU A 792 -40.40 6.37 13.93
C LEU A 792 -40.44 7.37 15.10
N PHE A 793 -39.38 8.16 15.27
CA PHE A 793 -39.37 9.24 16.26
C PHE A 793 -40.46 10.28 16.01
N LEU A 794 -40.65 10.71 14.75
CA LEU A 794 -41.74 11.62 14.39
C LEU A 794 -43.11 11.01 14.71
N ASN A 795 -43.28 9.72 14.45
CA ASN A 795 -44.50 9.00 14.80
C ASN A 795 -44.74 8.98 16.33
N CYS A 796 -43.72 8.69 17.12
CA CYS A 796 -43.81 8.68 18.59
C CYS A 796 -44.09 10.07 19.17
N LEU A 797 -43.53 11.12 18.58
CA LEU A 797 -43.81 12.51 18.96
C LEU A 797 -45.27 12.87 18.69
N HIS A 798 -45.79 12.48 17.53
CA HIS A 798 -47.21 12.63 17.19
C HIS A 798 -48.12 11.87 18.16
N ASP A 799 -47.80 10.62 18.46
CA ASP A 799 -48.57 9.79 19.39
C ASP A 799 -48.56 10.36 20.83
N SER A 800 -47.52 11.15 21.16
CA SER A 800 -47.44 11.90 22.42
C SER A 800 -48.30 13.18 22.43
N GLY A 801 -49.09 13.43 21.37
CA GLY A 801 -50.01 14.57 21.27
C GLY A 801 -49.38 15.84 20.68
N HIS A 802 -48.17 15.76 20.13
CA HIS A 802 -47.45 16.90 19.56
C HIS A 802 -47.25 16.71 18.06
N ASP A 803 -47.80 17.59 17.24
CA ASP A 803 -47.60 17.54 15.80
C ASP A 803 -46.14 17.87 15.43
N PRO A 804 -45.36 16.93 14.86
CA PRO A 804 -43.97 17.19 14.45
C PRO A 804 -43.84 18.22 13.32
N ALA A 805 -44.91 18.47 12.56
CA ALA A 805 -44.92 19.52 11.53
C ALA A 805 -45.10 20.91 12.16
N SER A 806 -45.61 20.98 13.39
CA SER A 806 -45.67 22.23 14.14
C SER A 806 -44.25 22.74 14.39
N SER A 807 -44.04 24.04 14.27
CA SER A 807 -42.77 24.69 14.61
C SER A 807 -43.02 25.68 15.74
N PRO A 808 -43.15 25.21 17.00
CA PRO A 808 -43.45 26.08 18.12
C PRO A 808 -42.33 27.11 18.32
N ALA A 809 -42.69 28.36 18.62
CA ALA A 809 -41.72 29.45 18.79
C ALA A 809 -40.67 29.18 19.89
N SER A 810 -41.03 28.41 20.92
CA SER A 810 -40.14 28.03 22.03
C SER A 810 -39.54 26.63 21.89
N GLY A 811 -39.71 25.98 20.74
CA GLY A 811 -39.48 24.54 20.56
C GLY A 811 -40.52 23.68 21.29
N PHE A 812 -40.43 22.37 21.09
CA PHE A 812 -41.23 21.35 21.80
C PHE A 812 -40.78 21.18 23.25
N GLY A 813 -39.49 21.40 23.51
CA GLY A 813 -38.89 21.30 24.84
C GLY A 813 -38.26 19.93 25.13
N PRO A 814 -37.28 19.88 26.07
CA PRO A 814 -36.42 18.71 26.27
C PRO A 814 -37.18 17.50 26.82
N GLU A 815 -38.19 17.71 27.67
CA GLU A 815 -39.01 16.63 28.25
C GLU A 815 -39.83 15.91 27.19
N VAL A 816 -40.47 16.67 26.30
CA VAL A 816 -41.29 16.13 25.20
C VAL A 816 -40.42 15.34 24.22
N LEU A 817 -39.30 15.93 23.80
CA LEU A 817 -38.35 15.27 22.91
C LEU A 817 -37.72 14.03 23.56
N ARG A 818 -37.39 14.07 24.86
CA ARG A 818 -36.88 12.91 25.61
C ARG A 818 -37.91 11.79 25.64
N LYS A 819 -39.17 12.09 25.97
CA LYS A 819 -40.24 11.08 26.02
C LYS A 819 -40.43 10.39 24.68
N ALA A 820 -40.48 11.15 23.58
CA ALA A 820 -40.58 10.60 22.23
C ALA A 820 -39.34 9.77 21.85
N MET A 821 -38.15 10.21 22.24
CA MET A 821 -36.89 9.48 22.02
C MET A 821 -36.88 8.14 22.76
N LEU A 822 -37.27 8.11 24.04
CA LEU A 822 -37.33 6.88 24.83
C LEU A 822 -38.36 5.90 24.26
N ALA A 823 -39.55 6.37 23.88
CA ALA A 823 -40.54 5.54 23.20
C ALA A 823 -40.02 4.93 21.88
N THR A 824 -39.23 5.71 21.13
CA THR A 824 -38.58 5.24 19.90
C THR A 824 -37.57 4.13 20.20
N VAL A 825 -36.71 4.34 21.20
CA VAL A 825 -35.72 3.36 21.66
C VAL A 825 -36.39 2.08 22.14
N ASP A 826 -37.49 2.19 22.91
CA ASP A 826 -38.22 1.04 23.44
C ASP A 826 -38.86 0.19 22.33
N LEU A 827 -39.47 0.82 21.32
CA LEU A 827 -40.04 0.09 20.17
C LEU A 827 -38.95 -0.64 19.37
N LEU A 828 -37.83 0.03 19.06
CA LEU A 828 -36.72 -0.59 18.35
C LEU A 828 -36.09 -1.72 19.17
N LYS A 829 -35.89 -1.52 20.47
CA LYS A 829 -35.42 -2.54 21.41
C LYS A 829 -36.32 -3.77 21.40
N ALA A 830 -37.63 -3.58 21.53
CA ALA A 830 -38.60 -4.68 21.51
C ALA A 830 -38.56 -5.46 20.19
N TRP A 831 -38.58 -4.76 19.04
CA TRP A 831 -38.59 -5.43 17.74
C TRP A 831 -37.29 -6.14 17.40
N THR A 832 -36.14 -5.57 17.76
CA THR A 832 -34.83 -6.21 17.53
C THR A 832 -34.64 -7.42 18.43
N LYS A 833 -35.08 -7.35 19.69
CA LYS A 833 -35.10 -8.49 20.61
C LYS A 833 -35.93 -9.65 20.06
N GLU A 834 -37.16 -9.38 19.59
CA GLU A 834 -38.04 -10.38 18.98
C GLU A 834 -37.43 -10.98 17.69
N ALA A 835 -36.83 -10.16 16.83
CA ALA A 835 -36.24 -10.61 15.57
C ALA A 835 -34.98 -11.50 15.73
N GLN A 836 -34.42 -11.53 16.94
CA GLN A 836 -33.25 -12.32 17.34
C GLN A 836 -33.60 -13.36 18.42
N GLU A 837 -34.91 -13.64 18.62
CA GLU A 837 -35.35 -14.75 19.47
C GLU A 837 -34.82 -16.09 18.93
N GLY A 838 -34.22 -16.88 19.82
CA GLY A 838 -33.58 -18.17 19.48
C GLY A 838 -32.09 -18.09 19.15
N GLU A 839 -31.51 -16.89 19.05
CA GLU A 839 -30.04 -16.69 18.99
C GLU A 839 -29.48 -16.65 20.43
N ASP A 840 -28.33 -17.31 20.65
CA ASP A 840 -27.59 -17.27 21.91
C ASP A 840 -27.23 -15.83 22.29
N GLU A 841 -27.28 -15.46 23.57
CA GLU A 841 -27.07 -14.07 24.01
C GLU A 841 -25.71 -13.50 23.57
N ASP A 842 -24.68 -14.34 23.53
CA ASP A 842 -23.33 -13.96 23.09
C ASP A 842 -23.21 -13.79 21.56
N GLU A 843 -24.15 -14.36 20.78
CA GLU A 843 -24.17 -14.28 19.31
C GLU A 843 -25.07 -13.14 18.79
N ARG A 844 -25.87 -12.52 19.66
CA ARG A 844 -26.76 -11.42 19.28
C ARG A 844 -25.97 -10.18 18.87
N GLU A 845 -26.29 -9.67 17.69
CA GLU A 845 -25.82 -8.36 17.24
C GLU A 845 -26.49 -7.25 18.09
N PRO A 846 -25.75 -6.37 18.79
CA PRO A 846 -26.37 -5.30 19.57
C PRO A 846 -26.74 -4.10 18.70
N SER A 847 -27.82 -3.42 19.07
CA SER A 847 -28.17 -2.11 18.54
C SER A 847 -27.45 -1.03 19.34
N MET A 848 -26.63 -0.22 18.68
CA MET A 848 -26.05 0.99 19.26
C MET A 848 -26.87 2.18 18.77
N MET A 849 -27.58 2.84 19.67
CA MET A 849 -28.57 3.87 19.34
C MET A 849 -28.15 5.21 19.92
N ASN A 850 -27.02 5.77 19.47
CA ASN A 850 -26.65 7.14 19.83
C ASN A 850 -27.36 8.13 18.91
N PHE A 851 -28.63 8.39 19.20
CA PHE A 851 -29.45 9.34 18.50
C PHE A 851 -29.20 10.75 19.05
N ALA A 852 -29.36 11.75 18.19
CA ALA A 852 -29.39 13.14 18.58
C ALA A 852 -30.49 13.87 17.82
N VAL A 853 -31.33 14.60 18.54
CA VAL A 853 -32.42 15.40 17.98
C VAL A 853 -32.40 16.81 18.55
N THR A 854 -32.81 17.78 17.73
CA THR A 854 -33.05 19.15 18.16
C THR A 854 -34.28 19.73 17.48
N ASP A 855 -34.97 20.63 18.17
CA ASP A 855 -36.08 21.46 17.66
C ASP A 855 -35.66 22.90 17.34
N GLY A 856 -34.35 23.19 17.43
CA GLY A 856 -33.78 24.53 17.31
C GLY A 856 -33.44 25.17 18.65
N GLU A 857 -34.04 24.69 19.74
CA GLU A 857 -33.87 25.25 21.07
C GLU A 857 -33.40 24.22 22.11
N SER A 858 -33.93 23.01 22.05
CA SER A 858 -33.62 21.89 22.95
C SER A 858 -32.86 20.83 22.18
N VAL A 859 -31.83 20.25 22.80
CA VAL A 859 -31.09 19.11 22.24
C VAL A 859 -31.30 17.89 23.13
N VAL A 860 -31.59 16.75 22.54
CA VAL A 860 -31.66 15.46 23.24
C VAL A 860 -30.72 14.48 22.54
N CYS A 861 -29.84 13.85 23.31
CA CYS A 861 -28.92 12.82 22.82
C CYS A 861 -29.05 11.55 23.65
N THR A 862 -28.92 10.39 23.04
CA THR A 862 -28.79 9.11 23.75
C THR A 862 -27.38 8.56 23.59
N ARG A 863 -26.88 7.88 24.62
CA ARG A 863 -25.80 6.91 24.51
C ARG A 863 -26.36 5.58 24.99
N TYR A 864 -26.76 4.70 24.07
CA TYR A 864 -27.55 3.52 24.41
C TYR A 864 -27.09 2.29 23.62
N ILE A 865 -27.02 1.13 24.29
CA ILE A 865 -26.72 -0.17 23.68
C ILE A 865 -27.63 -1.27 24.24
N THR A 866 -28.07 -2.19 23.39
CA THR A 866 -28.82 -3.40 23.78
C THR A 866 -27.87 -4.55 24.17
N SER A 867 -26.91 -4.28 25.07
CA SER A 867 -25.98 -5.29 25.59
C SER A 867 -25.48 -4.90 26.98
N ARG A 868 -25.33 -5.88 27.88
CA ARG A 868 -24.72 -5.68 29.21
C ARG A 868 -23.19 -5.78 29.20
N THR A 869 -22.64 -6.46 28.20
CA THR A 869 -21.22 -6.83 28.15
C THR A 869 -20.44 -5.98 27.14
N GLN A 870 -21.09 -5.50 26.10
CA GLN A 870 -20.48 -4.67 25.05
C GLN A 870 -20.63 -3.18 25.33
N GLU A 871 -19.75 -2.35 24.75
CA GLU A 871 -19.76 -0.91 24.96
C GLU A 871 -20.57 -0.17 23.89
N ALA A 872 -21.40 0.79 24.30
CA ALA A 872 -22.06 1.72 23.39
C ALA A 872 -21.04 2.61 22.67
N ALA A 873 -21.36 3.04 21.45
CA ALA A 873 -20.57 4.03 20.71
C ALA A 873 -20.23 5.25 21.59
N SER A 874 -19.03 5.79 21.41
CA SER A 874 -18.50 6.87 22.25
C SER A 874 -19.31 8.16 22.13
N LEU A 875 -19.49 8.84 23.27
CA LEU A 875 -20.15 10.14 23.36
C LEU A 875 -19.60 10.91 24.57
N TYR A 876 -19.21 12.15 24.33
CA TYR A 876 -18.65 13.08 25.31
C TYR A 876 -19.39 14.41 25.24
N PHE A 877 -19.43 15.14 26.35
CA PHE A 877 -19.87 16.52 26.36
C PHE A 877 -18.86 17.42 27.08
N SER A 878 -18.88 18.70 26.74
CA SER A 878 -18.07 19.74 27.35
C SER A 878 -18.92 20.99 27.51
N SER A 879 -18.89 21.61 28.69
CA SER A 879 -19.54 22.89 28.95
C SER A 879 -18.56 23.91 29.53
N GLY A 880 -18.76 25.18 29.18
CA GLY A 880 -17.90 26.27 29.64
C GLY A 880 -18.37 27.65 29.19
N SER A 881 -17.50 28.63 29.39
CA SER A 881 -17.73 30.04 29.06
C SER A 881 -17.32 30.41 27.62
N SER A 882 -16.23 29.83 27.11
CA SER A 882 -15.79 30.05 25.73
C SER A 882 -14.97 28.86 25.19
N PHE A 883 -15.01 28.65 23.88
CA PHE A 883 -14.18 27.69 23.16
C PHE A 883 -13.38 28.46 22.12
N HIS A 884 -12.06 28.54 22.30
CA HIS A 884 -11.20 29.38 21.47
C HIS A 884 -9.85 28.72 21.22
N GLU A 885 -9.22 29.11 20.11
CA GLU A 885 -7.83 28.74 19.81
C GLU A 885 -6.90 29.53 20.75
N TYR A 886 -6.18 28.83 21.62
CA TYR A 886 -5.24 29.46 22.55
C TYR A 886 -3.81 29.49 21.99
N LYS A 887 -3.53 28.68 20.97
CA LYS A 887 -2.25 28.63 20.28
C LYS A 887 -2.47 28.33 18.78
N PRO A 888 -1.77 29.03 17.87
CA PRO A 888 -1.89 28.77 16.44
C PRO A 888 -1.65 27.30 16.09
N GLY A 889 -2.38 26.82 15.08
CA GLY A 889 -2.25 25.47 14.55
C GLY A 889 -3.39 24.55 14.95
N GLY A 890 -4.54 25.09 15.37
CA GLY A 890 -5.74 24.32 15.73
C GLY A 890 -5.76 23.83 17.18
N HIS A 891 -4.98 24.46 18.07
CA HIS A 891 -4.99 24.15 19.50
C HIS A 891 -6.11 24.93 20.19
N TYR A 892 -7.24 24.26 20.41
CA TYR A 892 -8.40 24.81 21.10
C TYR A 892 -8.45 24.33 22.55
N ARG A 893 -9.14 25.08 23.41
CA ARG A 893 -9.43 24.70 24.79
C ARG A 893 -10.81 25.21 25.22
N MET A 894 -11.43 24.51 26.18
CA MET A 894 -12.65 24.94 26.84
C MET A 894 -12.32 25.81 28.05
N GLU A 895 -12.66 27.09 27.99
CA GLU A 895 -12.41 28.01 29.09
C GLU A 895 -13.61 28.12 30.05
N ARG A 896 -13.36 28.08 31.35
CA ARG A 896 -14.37 28.14 32.42
C ARG A 896 -14.04 29.29 33.39
N ARG A 897 -14.20 30.54 32.95
CA ARG A 897 -13.89 31.73 33.78
C ARG A 897 -14.96 32.01 34.84
N ASP A 898 -16.22 31.73 34.53
CA ASP A 898 -17.37 32.07 35.36
C ASP A 898 -18.10 30.82 35.86
N ARG A 899 -18.95 30.99 36.89
CA ARG A 899 -19.89 29.94 37.33
C ARG A 899 -20.99 29.63 36.29
N GLY A 900 -21.08 30.40 35.21
CA GLY A 900 -22.05 30.23 34.13
C GLY A 900 -21.55 29.33 33.00
N GLN A 901 -22.45 28.53 32.43
CA GLN A 901 -22.22 27.75 31.21
C GLN A 901 -22.85 28.51 30.03
N ASP A 902 -22.03 29.04 29.13
CA ASP A 902 -22.47 29.81 27.96
C ASP A 902 -22.42 29.00 26.66
N ILE A 903 -21.67 27.90 26.66
CA ILE A 903 -21.55 26.97 25.54
C ILE A 903 -21.58 25.53 26.03
N VAL A 904 -22.14 24.66 25.19
CA VAL A 904 -22.14 23.22 25.34
C VAL A 904 -21.75 22.59 24.00
N LEU A 905 -20.78 21.68 24.05
CA LEU A 905 -20.38 20.82 22.96
C LEU A 905 -20.73 19.37 23.31
N VAL A 906 -21.27 18.62 22.36
CA VAL A 906 -21.41 17.16 22.46
C VAL A 906 -20.75 16.55 21.24
N ALA A 907 -19.86 15.59 21.44
CA ALA A 907 -19.10 15.00 20.33
C ALA A 907 -18.88 13.52 20.56
N SER A 908 -18.80 12.74 19.48
CA SER A 908 -18.40 11.33 19.56
C SER A 908 -16.95 11.20 20.08
N GLU A 909 -16.07 12.11 19.70
CA GLU A 909 -14.70 12.22 20.22
C GLU A 909 -14.39 13.68 20.61
N PRO A 910 -13.62 13.90 21.69
CA PRO A 910 -13.16 15.23 22.09
C PRO A 910 -12.49 16.00 20.94
N LEU A 911 -12.81 17.29 20.80
CA LEU A 911 -12.14 18.18 19.84
C LEU A 911 -10.76 18.66 20.32
N THR A 912 -10.51 18.53 21.62
CA THR A 912 -9.29 18.99 22.30
C THR A 912 -8.63 17.82 23.00
N PHE A 913 -7.30 17.90 23.18
CA PHE A 913 -6.52 16.87 23.85
C PHE A 913 -6.50 17.03 25.37
N GLU A 914 -7.06 18.11 25.92
CA GLU A 914 -7.12 18.36 27.35
C GLU A 914 -8.28 17.58 27.99
N ARG A 915 -7.95 16.53 28.77
CA ARG A 915 -8.95 15.65 29.42
C ARG A 915 -9.90 16.40 30.36
N ALA A 916 -9.46 17.48 30.98
CA ALA A 916 -10.27 18.31 31.87
C ALA A 916 -11.42 19.03 31.13
N ASP A 917 -11.37 19.12 29.81
CA ASP A 917 -12.41 19.79 29.03
C ASP A 917 -13.64 18.93 28.84
N TRP A 918 -13.52 17.60 28.83
CA TRP A 918 -14.57 16.69 28.37
C TRP A 918 -15.02 15.70 29.44
N VAL A 919 -16.33 15.51 29.52
CA VAL A 919 -16.98 14.51 30.37
C VAL A 919 -17.58 13.42 29.49
N THR A 920 -17.27 12.16 29.79
CA THR A 920 -17.85 11.01 29.08
C THR A 920 -19.31 10.82 29.48
N VAL A 921 -20.20 10.66 28.51
CA VAL A 921 -21.60 10.28 28.78
C VAL A 921 -21.62 8.79 29.17
N PRO A 922 -22.23 8.39 30.31
CA PRO A 922 -22.35 6.98 30.68
C PRO A 922 -23.16 6.15 29.68
N ASN A 923 -23.00 4.82 29.74
CA ASN A 923 -23.83 3.92 28.91
C ASN A 923 -25.29 4.01 29.37
N ASN A 924 -26.19 3.73 28.45
CA ASN A 924 -27.63 3.71 28.64
C ASN A 924 -28.10 4.97 29.39
N SER A 925 -27.75 6.12 28.83
CA SER A 925 -28.09 7.43 29.38
C SER A 925 -28.60 8.36 28.28
N CYS A 926 -29.48 9.29 28.67
CA CYS A 926 -30.00 10.35 27.84
C CYS A 926 -29.51 11.70 28.36
N LEU A 927 -28.93 12.50 27.48
CA LEU A 927 -28.45 13.84 27.75
C LEU A 927 -29.44 14.85 27.15
N THR A 928 -29.91 15.80 27.95
CA THR A 928 -30.79 16.88 27.50
C THR A 928 -30.14 18.23 27.72
N ILE A 929 -30.21 19.12 26.72
CA ILE A 929 -29.65 20.48 26.78
C ILE A 929 -30.76 21.49 26.50
N ARG A 930 -30.95 22.44 27.43
CA ARG A 930 -31.77 23.64 27.23
C ARG A 930 -31.11 24.80 27.97
N ASN A 931 -31.06 25.99 27.36
CA ASN A 931 -30.42 27.17 27.96
C ASN A 931 -28.99 26.90 28.48
N GLN A 932 -28.22 26.10 27.73
CA GLN A 932 -26.87 25.63 28.08
C GLN A 932 -26.76 24.81 29.37
N MET A 933 -27.88 24.50 30.03
CA MET A 933 -27.93 23.53 31.12
C MET A 933 -27.92 22.12 30.53
N VAL A 934 -27.01 21.29 31.03
CA VAL A 934 -26.90 19.87 30.66
C VAL A 934 -27.48 19.04 31.79
N LEU A 935 -28.50 18.24 31.49
CA LEU A 935 -29.03 17.23 32.40
C LEU A 935 -28.77 15.83 31.83
N LEU A 936 -28.42 14.90 32.71
CA LEU A 936 -28.12 13.52 32.35
C LEU A 936 -29.10 12.60 33.08
N HIS A 937 -29.83 11.81 32.32
CA HIS A 937 -30.89 10.92 32.79
C HIS A 937 -30.46 9.46 32.49
N PRO A 938 -30.43 8.55 33.47
CA PRO A 938 -30.21 7.14 33.18
C PRO A 938 -31.42 6.56 32.41
N ILE A 939 -31.16 5.63 31.49
CA ILE A 939 -32.18 4.81 30.84
C ILE A 939 -32.14 3.45 31.54
N ILE A 940 -33.03 3.27 32.51
CA ILE A 940 -33.05 2.10 33.38
C ILE A 940 -33.89 1.01 32.70
N ASP A 941 -33.22 0.00 32.15
CA ASP A 941 -33.85 -1.20 31.60
C ASP A 941 -32.98 -2.44 31.78
N GLU A 942 -33.34 -3.55 31.13
CA GLU A 942 -32.57 -4.78 31.26
C GLU A 942 -31.11 -4.69 30.79
N TYR A 943 -30.69 -3.65 30.07
CA TYR A 943 -29.30 -3.46 29.64
C TYR A 943 -28.54 -2.42 30.48
N TYR A 944 -29.23 -1.74 31.41
CA TYR A 944 -28.61 -0.79 32.33
C TYR A 944 -27.62 -1.48 33.28
N THR A 945 -26.51 -0.81 33.56
CA THR A 945 -25.48 -1.26 34.50
C THR A 945 -25.10 -0.10 35.42
N GLU A 946 -25.05 -0.32 36.73
CA GLU A 946 -24.69 0.74 37.68
C GLU A 946 -23.27 1.29 37.41
N PRO A 947 -23.04 2.61 37.57
CA PRO A 947 -21.79 3.27 37.18
C PRO A 947 -20.54 2.93 38.03
N ALA A 948 -20.48 1.78 38.71
CA ALA A 948 -19.47 1.44 39.72
C ALA A 948 -18.16 0.81 39.21
N MET A 949 -17.94 0.66 37.91
CA MET A 949 -16.67 0.15 37.37
C MET A 949 -15.78 1.30 36.87
N PRO A 950 -14.60 1.55 37.49
CA PRO A 950 -13.61 2.45 36.92
C PRO A 950 -13.11 1.83 35.60
N ARG A 951 -13.34 2.53 34.48
CA ARG A 951 -12.99 2.08 33.14
C ARG A 951 -11.46 2.07 32.96
N SER A 952 -10.93 1.11 32.19
CA SER A 952 -9.52 1.12 31.81
C SER A 952 -9.24 2.32 30.92
N SER A 953 -8.36 3.19 31.40
CA SER A 953 -7.84 4.34 30.65
C SER A 953 -6.86 3.93 29.55
N GLU A 954 -6.47 2.65 29.50
CA GLU A 954 -5.47 2.09 28.58
C GLU A 954 -5.77 2.32 27.09
N HIS A 955 -7.05 2.33 26.67
CA HIS A 955 -7.37 2.48 25.24
C HIS A 955 -7.20 3.93 24.75
N ALA A 956 -7.63 4.91 25.55
CA ALA A 956 -7.41 6.33 25.25
C ALA A 956 -5.93 6.73 25.45
N GLU A 957 -5.27 6.17 26.48
CA GLU A 957 -3.85 6.38 26.76
C GLU A 957 -2.94 5.83 25.67
N SER A 958 -3.22 4.63 25.14
CA SER A 958 -2.44 4.03 24.04
C SER A 958 -2.52 4.80 22.71
N HIS A 959 -3.53 5.67 22.54
CA HIS A 959 -3.75 6.47 21.34
C HIS A 959 -3.40 7.96 21.53
N GLY A 960 -2.62 8.28 22.58
CA GLY A 960 -2.04 9.61 22.79
C GLY A 960 -3.00 10.67 23.31
N LEU A 961 -4.18 10.27 23.80
CA LEU A 961 -5.10 11.16 24.53
C LEU A 961 -4.66 11.15 26.01
N HIS A 962 -3.64 11.94 26.35
CA HIS A 962 -3.10 11.99 27.70
C HIS A 962 -4.08 12.61 28.72
N GLY A 963 -4.14 12.01 29.91
CA GLY A 963 -4.59 12.70 31.11
C GLY A 963 -4.24 11.91 32.37
N ALA A 964 -3.61 12.58 33.34
CA ALA A 964 -3.21 12.01 34.62
C ALA A 964 -4.38 11.36 35.36
N ASP A 965 -4.04 10.30 36.09
CA ASP A 965 -4.92 9.51 36.92
C ASP A 965 -5.54 10.39 38.03
N VAL A 966 -6.86 10.61 37.97
CA VAL A 966 -7.59 11.46 38.94
C VAL A 966 -7.49 10.87 40.34
N LYS A 967 -7.18 9.57 40.47
CA LYS A 967 -6.98 8.92 41.76
C LYS A 967 -5.60 9.24 42.37
N ALA A 968 -4.53 9.21 41.55
CA ALA A 968 -3.17 9.42 42.04
C ALA A 968 -2.85 10.87 42.42
N HIS A 969 -3.53 11.86 41.82
CA HIS A 969 -3.33 13.28 42.19
C HIS A 969 -4.07 13.67 43.47
N ILE A 970 -5.19 13.01 43.78
CA ILE A 970 -5.93 13.22 45.04
C ILE A 970 -5.18 12.61 46.22
N ASP A 971 -4.58 11.43 46.02
CA ASP A 971 -3.80 10.74 47.06
C ASP A 971 -2.41 11.39 47.30
N ALA A 972 -1.86 12.12 46.31
CA ALA A 972 -0.54 12.75 46.40
C ALA A 972 -0.54 14.19 46.95
N GLU A 973 -1.64 14.95 46.83
CA GLU A 973 -1.74 16.33 47.36
C GLU A 973 -2.36 16.43 48.77
N LEU A 974 -3.04 15.38 49.27
CA LEU A 974 -3.73 15.40 50.56
C LEU A 974 -3.26 14.26 51.45
N GLY A 975 -2.07 14.42 52.04
CA GLY A 975 -1.60 13.55 53.12
C GLY A 975 -2.36 13.77 54.42
N LEU A 976 -3.65 13.44 54.48
CA LEU A 976 -4.48 13.50 55.69
C LEU A 976 -5.46 12.33 55.78
N ASP A 977 -5.34 11.59 56.88
CA ASP A 977 -6.29 10.59 57.37
C ASP A 977 -7.67 11.20 57.66
N CYS A 978 -8.71 10.38 57.44
CA CYS A 978 -10.07 10.37 57.97
C CYS A 978 -10.70 11.62 58.62
N ALA A 979 -11.97 11.82 58.24
CA ALA A 979 -13.11 12.40 58.98
C ALA A 979 -13.64 13.79 58.52
N GLU A 980 -14.93 13.78 58.19
CA GLU A 980 -15.92 14.86 58.20
C GLU A 980 -15.47 16.31 57.89
N SER A 981 -15.82 16.83 56.71
CA SER A 981 -16.55 18.10 56.57
C SER A 981 -17.06 18.33 55.13
N PRO A 982 -18.16 19.09 54.94
CA PRO A 982 -18.87 19.18 53.67
C PRO A 982 -18.42 20.42 52.91
N LEU A 983 -18.08 20.30 51.62
CA LEU A 983 -18.16 21.34 50.57
C LEU A 983 -17.40 20.85 49.33
N ARG A 984 -18.12 20.30 48.34
CA ARG A 984 -17.79 20.40 46.90
C ARG A 984 -18.89 19.72 46.07
N THR A 985 -19.89 20.52 45.69
CA THR A 985 -20.85 20.22 44.62
C THR A 985 -20.46 21.01 43.37
N SER A 986 -19.86 20.34 42.40
CA SER A 986 -20.03 20.70 40.98
C SER A 986 -21.29 19.95 40.52
N PHE A 987 -22.41 20.68 40.45
CA PHE A 987 -23.74 20.13 40.15
C PHE A 987 -23.81 19.56 38.73
N VAL A 988 -23.55 18.26 38.60
CA VAL A 988 -24.28 17.41 37.66
C VAL A 988 -25.44 16.85 38.48
N ALA A 989 -26.65 17.37 38.25
CA ALA A 989 -27.83 16.80 38.88
C ALA A 989 -28.12 15.45 38.21
N VAL A 990 -27.68 14.36 38.84
CA VAL A 990 -28.22 13.03 38.56
C VAL A 990 -29.57 12.98 39.26
N VAL A 991 -30.65 13.12 38.50
CA VAL A 991 -32.02 13.05 39.03
C VAL A 991 -32.45 11.58 38.98
N PRO A 992 -32.64 10.89 40.12
CA PRO A 992 -33.30 9.59 40.12
C PRO A 992 -34.80 9.79 39.79
N GLU A 993 -35.36 8.89 38.99
CA GLU A 993 -36.79 8.85 38.68
C GLU A 993 -37.59 8.72 39.98
N ILE A 994 -38.35 9.76 40.32
CA ILE A 994 -39.43 9.68 41.31
C ILE A 994 -40.71 9.47 40.52
N ASP A 995 -41.37 8.35 40.78
CA ASP A 995 -42.66 7.98 40.23
C ASP A 995 -43.69 9.05 40.61
N THR A 996 -44.11 9.88 39.66
CA THR A 996 -45.16 10.88 39.87
C THR A 996 -46.52 10.24 39.70
N GLN A 997 -46.91 9.42 40.67
CA GLN A 997 -48.29 9.33 41.11
C GLN A 997 -48.33 9.80 42.57
N ASP A 998 -49.18 10.79 42.83
CA ASP A 998 -49.41 11.47 44.11
C ASP A 998 -48.44 12.58 44.52
N LEU A 999 -48.82 13.84 44.19
CA LEU A 999 -49.13 14.94 45.13
C LEU A 999 -49.10 16.32 44.38
N PRO A 1000 -49.82 17.34 44.89
CA PRO A 1000 -50.72 18.22 44.11
C PRO A 1000 -50.07 19.34 43.29
#